data_AF-A0A1B9YK26-F1
#
_entry.id   AF-A0A1B9YK26-F1
#
_cell.length_a   1.000
_cell.length_b   1.000
_cell.length_c   1.000
_cell.angle_alpha   90.00
_cell.angle_beta   90.00
_cell.angle_gamma   90.00
#
_symmetry.space_group_name_H-M   'P 1'
#
loop_
_entity.id
_entity.type
_entity.pdbx_description
1 polymer ?
#
loop_
_entity_poly.entity_id
_entity_poly.type
_entity_poly.pdbx_seq_one_letter_code
_entity_poly.pdbx_strand_id
1 'polypeptide(L)'
;MKRYRPHIFVTIALAIVLAGGWHSSLRNALADLRFAWQSRQVSGDIVVIAIDASSIDRIGVWPWPRLLHAELIRQLQKADVQDIALDVDFSTPSDASSDRNFAEALEGAGGSVVLPAFQQPRTDRTTLHINRPLQQFAEHSWSAIVNVEVGPDGLVRRYPFGERLDGKFVPSMAAVLAGQYAEKRTPFLIDFSIRTAGITKVSFADVLSGDPATLQKLRGKKVVIGGTALELGDRFSVPNGVILSGPVLQTLAAESLLQNRALQWTSGVVTAAGLALLALLMLFSWRRLSAGKRVALLGATAFTLEAGAFALQAAFPLILDTSLFHIAIIVYVAAIALDEIDIRDLLGRVAESRFQRVAMSLGDGLICTDSNYLITVWNPGATAIFGYLPEEMIGRPFDEICARDGALATSAFSIKNAAHLAAGSVVEFDGRRRNGEVFPVEASFSGWQGTDGLQFGAILRDISVRKREAERVRYLAEHDTLTGLINRNTLHAQLEAKISAAETDGRKVALLVIGIDGFQQINDMLGHTCGDLVLRAISQRLTAAIPPAGRVARLSGDEFAIAVPTSDIGENLSRFAEQIGDGFDAPLLAGNRHLRVKVSIGAAVCPGDGRTADELLSNAHLALSRAKATNRGGHVLFEDSIRRELETRLTLEAELALAAERNQFELFYQPQFHLADGRLIGAEALIRWRHPVRGLVSPGEFMPVVNTSPISERIAEWVLRTACTQGAAWERAGHQLRIGVNLSPSQLESGDLAVSVAQVLASTGLSPTSLELEVTEDILLHDEQGALNTFLEIQELGVRLVFDDFGTGFASLSYLKKFPLDGLKIDRSFVLGLLTNPDDAAIVSSTIGLSKQLGLSVIAEGVEDRATADFLVRMGCEEGQGYFFGKPIPARDFEAKFLTAPVAAEVA
;
A
#
# COMPACT_ATOMS: atom_id res chain seq x y z
N MET A 1 41.38 -53.37 -11.97
CA MET A 1 40.94 -52.09 -11.36
C MET A 1 41.21 -50.84 -12.22
N LYS A 2 42.38 -50.66 -12.87
CA LYS A 2 42.66 -49.45 -13.70
C LYS A 2 41.57 -49.13 -14.74
N ARG A 3 41.04 -50.13 -15.45
CA ARG A 3 40.01 -49.98 -16.50
C ARG A 3 38.61 -49.54 -16.03
N TYR A 4 38.31 -49.60 -14.72
CA TYR A 4 37.00 -49.24 -14.18
C TYR A 4 37.00 -47.94 -13.37
N ARG A 5 38.18 -47.34 -13.16
CA ARG A 5 38.35 -46.07 -12.41
C ARG A 5 37.48 -44.92 -12.94
N PRO A 6 37.35 -44.69 -14.26
CA PRO A 6 36.52 -43.61 -14.80
C PRO A 6 35.03 -43.75 -14.45
N HIS A 7 34.51 -44.98 -14.49
CA HIS A 7 33.10 -45.26 -14.18
C HIS A 7 32.80 -45.06 -12.70
N ILE A 8 33.70 -45.55 -11.83
CA ILE A 8 33.59 -45.35 -10.37
C ILE A 8 33.64 -43.86 -10.04
N PHE A 9 34.52 -43.09 -10.71
CA PHE A 9 34.62 -41.65 -10.52
C PHE A 9 33.31 -40.92 -10.88
N VAL A 10 32.68 -41.27 -12.00
CA VAL A 10 31.37 -40.69 -12.38
C VAL A 10 30.28 -41.07 -11.39
N THR A 11 30.23 -42.32 -10.92
CA THR A 11 29.24 -42.75 -9.93
C THR A 11 29.39 -41.99 -8.62
N ILE A 12 30.63 -41.79 -8.14
CA ILE A 12 30.91 -40.99 -6.94
C ILE A 12 30.52 -39.53 -7.15
N ALA A 13 30.89 -38.93 -8.29
CA ALA A 13 30.55 -37.54 -8.61
C ALA A 13 29.03 -37.33 -8.66
N LEU A 14 28.28 -38.23 -9.30
CA LEU A 14 26.82 -38.18 -9.34
C LEU A 14 26.21 -38.36 -7.94
N ALA A 15 26.77 -39.25 -7.11
CA ALA A 15 26.30 -39.43 -5.73
C ALA A 15 26.50 -38.15 -4.89
N ILE A 16 27.65 -37.47 -5.05
CA ILE A 16 27.92 -36.18 -4.39
C ILE A 16 26.95 -35.11 -4.87
N VAL A 17 26.71 -35.01 -6.18
CA VAL A 17 25.78 -34.03 -6.77
C VAL A 17 24.32 -34.26 -6.34
N LEU A 18 23.91 -35.54 -6.22
CA LEU A 18 22.60 -35.90 -5.71
C LEU A 18 22.46 -35.58 -4.21
N ALA A 19 23.49 -35.86 -3.41
CA ALA A 19 23.50 -35.54 -1.99
C ALA A 19 23.55 -34.03 -1.71
N GLY A 20 24.25 -33.26 -2.55
CA GLY A 20 24.36 -31.81 -2.43
C GLY A 20 23.20 -31.01 -3.04
N GLY A 21 22.31 -31.65 -3.81
CA GLY A 21 21.15 -31.00 -4.42
C GLY A 21 21.46 -30.04 -5.59
N TRP A 22 22.73 -29.80 -5.93
CA TRP A 22 23.15 -28.78 -6.91
C TRP A 22 22.59 -29.00 -8.34
N HIS A 23 22.17 -30.22 -8.68
CA HIS A 23 21.57 -30.51 -9.97
C HIS A 23 20.23 -29.80 -10.19
N SER A 24 19.51 -29.40 -9.13
CA SER A 24 18.20 -28.73 -9.26
C SER A 24 18.29 -27.40 -9.98
N SER A 25 19.35 -26.62 -9.73
CA SER A 25 19.57 -25.32 -10.38
C SER A 25 19.86 -25.49 -11.87
N LEU A 26 20.72 -26.45 -12.23
CA LEU A 26 21.02 -26.78 -13.63
C LEU A 26 19.79 -27.33 -14.36
N ARG A 27 19.02 -28.20 -13.70
CA ARG A 27 17.76 -28.74 -14.24
C ARG A 27 16.79 -27.61 -14.61
N ASN A 28 16.57 -26.66 -13.71
CA ASN A 28 15.67 -25.53 -13.95
C ASN A 28 16.22 -24.62 -15.06
N ALA A 29 17.52 -24.29 -15.05
CA ALA A 29 18.14 -23.46 -16.08
C ALA A 29 18.02 -24.06 -17.49
N LEU A 30 18.18 -25.38 -17.63
CA LEU A 30 18.00 -26.07 -18.92
C LEU A 30 16.55 -26.05 -19.39
N ALA A 31 15.59 -26.24 -18.48
CA ALA A 31 14.16 -26.12 -18.82
C ALA A 31 13.78 -24.68 -19.24
N ASP A 32 14.31 -23.68 -18.53
CA ASP A 32 14.09 -22.27 -18.84
C ASP A 32 14.69 -21.87 -20.20
N LEU A 33 15.88 -22.37 -20.52
CA LEU A 33 16.49 -22.17 -21.85
C LEU A 33 15.60 -22.70 -22.98
N ARG A 34 14.94 -23.84 -22.77
CA ARG A 34 14.01 -24.41 -23.76
C ARG A 34 12.79 -23.54 -23.96
N PHE A 35 12.26 -22.91 -22.90
CA PHE A 35 11.15 -21.95 -23.03
C PHE A 35 11.53 -20.74 -23.87
N ALA A 36 12.76 -20.25 -23.76
CA ALA A 36 13.21 -19.10 -24.55
C ALA A 36 13.14 -19.39 -26.08
N TRP A 37 13.47 -20.62 -26.47
CA TRP A 37 13.50 -21.06 -27.88
C TRP A 37 12.17 -21.62 -28.40
N GLN A 38 11.20 -21.87 -27.53
CA GLN A 38 9.84 -22.26 -27.92
C GLN A 38 8.93 -21.04 -27.93
N SER A 39 7.95 -21.00 -28.82
CA SER A 39 6.96 -19.93 -28.84
C SER A 39 5.59 -20.51 -29.16
N ARG A 40 4.64 -20.29 -28.27
CA ARG A 40 3.24 -20.65 -28.41
C ARG A 40 2.37 -19.41 -28.30
N GLN A 41 1.32 -19.39 -29.10
CA GLN A 41 0.28 -18.38 -28.98
C GLN A 41 -0.68 -18.73 -27.84
N VAL A 42 -1.31 -17.71 -27.29
CA VAL A 42 -2.41 -17.88 -26.34
C VAL A 42 -3.66 -18.37 -27.08
N SER A 43 -4.59 -19.02 -26.37
CA SER A 43 -5.88 -19.43 -26.93
C SER A 43 -6.72 -18.24 -27.39
N GLY A 44 -6.58 -17.11 -26.68
CA GLY A 44 -7.41 -15.93 -26.85
C GLY A 44 -8.77 -16.03 -26.14
N ASP A 45 -8.99 -17.04 -25.30
CA ASP A 45 -10.23 -17.24 -24.56
C ASP A 45 -10.31 -16.45 -23.26
N ILE A 46 -9.15 -16.02 -22.73
CA ILE A 46 -9.05 -15.23 -21.50
C ILE A 46 -8.58 -13.81 -21.82
N VAL A 47 -9.29 -12.82 -21.27
CA VAL A 47 -8.95 -11.39 -21.35
C VAL A 47 -8.67 -10.86 -19.94
N VAL A 48 -7.61 -10.07 -19.78
CA VAL A 48 -7.32 -9.40 -18.51
C VAL A 48 -7.94 -8.01 -18.52
N ILE A 49 -8.79 -7.73 -17.53
CA ILE A 49 -9.29 -6.39 -17.24
C ILE A 49 -8.34 -5.77 -16.23
N ALA A 50 -7.57 -4.81 -16.70
CA ALA A 50 -6.45 -4.21 -16.02
C ALA A 50 -6.92 -3.04 -15.14
N ILE A 51 -6.72 -3.15 -13.82
CA ILE A 51 -6.63 -1.97 -12.97
C ILE A 51 -5.24 -1.37 -13.23
N ASP A 52 -5.19 -0.50 -14.23
CA ASP A 52 -3.99 0.17 -14.73
C ASP A 52 -3.91 1.61 -14.21
N ALA A 53 -2.77 2.27 -14.45
CA ALA A 53 -2.55 3.65 -14.02
C ALA A 53 -3.64 4.60 -14.56
N SER A 54 -4.06 4.42 -15.82
CA SER A 54 -5.15 5.19 -16.44
C SER A 54 -6.48 5.04 -15.69
N SER A 55 -6.82 3.84 -15.21
CA SER A 55 -8.03 3.61 -14.43
C SER A 55 -7.95 4.26 -13.05
N ILE A 56 -6.79 4.22 -12.40
CA ILE A 56 -6.54 4.91 -11.12
C ILE A 56 -6.67 6.43 -11.30
N ASP A 57 -6.06 6.98 -12.35
CA ASP A 57 -6.13 8.41 -12.64
C ASP A 57 -7.56 8.89 -12.93
N ARG A 58 -8.38 8.06 -13.58
CA ARG A 58 -9.77 8.42 -13.95
C ARG A 58 -10.79 8.21 -12.85
N ILE A 59 -10.61 7.18 -12.01
CA ILE A 59 -11.59 6.78 -10.99
C ILE A 59 -11.24 7.37 -9.63
N GLY A 60 -9.94 7.48 -9.31
CA GLY A 60 -9.44 7.99 -8.05
C GLY A 60 -8.71 6.93 -7.22
N VAL A 61 -8.61 7.19 -5.92
CA VAL A 61 -7.74 6.45 -5.00
C VAL A 61 -8.17 4.98 -4.86
N TRP A 62 -7.23 4.07 -5.14
CA TRP A 62 -7.35 2.64 -4.88
C TRP A 62 -7.07 2.32 -3.39
N PRO A 63 -7.74 1.33 -2.76
CA PRO A 63 -8.75 0.42 -3.30
C PRO A 63 -10.13 1.05 -3.44
N TRP A 64 -10.92 0.58 -4.40
CA TRP A 64 -12.21 1.16 -4.75
C TRP A 64 -13.40 0.52 -4.00
N PRO A 65 -14.51 1.27 -3.77
CA PRO A 65 -15.71 0.73 -3.14
C PRO A 65 -16.35 -0.43 -3.92
N ARG A 66 -17.00 -1.36 -3.22
CA ARG A 66 -17.69 -2.53 -3.81
C ARG A 66 -18.76 -2.16 -4.83
N LEU A 67 -19.35 -0.97 -4.70
CA LEU A 67 -20.31 -0.43 -5.67
C LEU A 67 -19.73 -0.36 -7.09
N LEU A 68 -18.47 0.04 -7.26
CA LEU A 68 -17.83 0.10 -8.58
C LEU A 68 -17.60 -1.30 -9.16
N HIS A 69 -17.27 -2.27 -8.32
CA HIS A 69 -17.13 -3.67 -8.75
C HIS A 69 -18.50 -4.28 -9.12
N ALA A 70 -19.57 -3.90 -8.44
CA ALA A 70 -20.94 -4.29 -8.78
C ALA A 70 -21.34 -3.77 -10.17
N GLU A 71 -21.07 -2.49 -10.45
CA GLU A 71 -21.37 -1.91 -11.76
C GLU A 71 -20.52 -2.53 -12.87
N LEU A 72 -19.24 -2.81 -12.60
CA LEU A 72 -18.38 -3.54 -13.53
C LEU A 72 -18.98 -4.91 -13.88
N ILE A 73 -19.43 -5.69 -12.88
CA ILE A 73 -20.07 -7.00 -13.12
C ILE A 73 -21.29 -6.84 -14.04
N ARG A 74 -22.14 -5.82 -13.81
CA ARG A 74 -23.30 -5.55 -14.67
C ARG A 74 -22.90 -5.23 -16.11
N GLN A 75 -21.84 -4.47 -16.32
CA GLN A 75 -21.32 -4.20 -17.67
C GLN A 75 -20.79 -5.46 -18.34
N LEU A 76 -20.11 -6.34 -17.59
CA LEU A 76 -19.61 -7.62 -18.10
C LEU A 76 -20.73 -8.59 -18.46
N GLN A 77 -21.83 -8.60 -17.70
CA GLN A 77 -23.03 -9.36 -18.04
C GLN A 77 -23.66 -8.84 -19.34
N LYS A 78 -23.76 -7.51 -19.52
CA LYS A 78 -24.23 -6.91 -20.78
C LYS A 78 -23.35 -7.30 -21.97
N ALA A 79 -22.05 -7.50 -21.73
CA ALA A 79 -21.10 -7.93 -22.74
C ALA A 79 -21.11 -9.45 -23.01
N ASP A 80 -21.94 -10.24 -22.32
CA ASP A 80 -22.07 -11.70 -22.51
C ASP A 80 -20.73 -12.44 -22.28
N VAL A 81 -20.07 -12.10 -21.17
CA VAL A 81 -18.83 -12.74 -20.67
C VAL A 81 -19.17 -14.09 -20.03
N GLN A 82 -18.33 -15.11 -20.24
CA GLN A 82 -18.58 -16.48 -19.74
C GLN A 82 -18.34 -16.61 -18.23
N ASP A 83 -17.12 -16.26 -17.79
CA ASP A 83 -16.66 -16.37 -16.40
C ASP A 83 -15.96 -15.07 -15.99
N ILE A 84 -16.17 -14.63 -14.76
CA ILE A 84 -15.64 -13.38 -14.20
C ILE A 84 -14.79 -13.72 -12.97
N ALA A 85 -13.47 -13.69 -13.10
CA ALA A 85 -12.54 -13.88 -11.99
C ALA A 85 -12.10 -12.54 -11.41
N LEU A 86 -12.43 -12.28 -10.15
CA LEU A 86 -12.03 -11.06 -9.43
C LEU A 86 -10.81 -11.37 -8.55
N ASP A 87 -9.67 -10.79 -8.91
CA ASP A 87 -8.45 -10.76 -8.11
C ASP A 87 -8.17 -9.32 -7.66
N VAL A 88 -9.07 -8.82 -6.81
CA VAL A 88 -9.11 -7.42 -6.36
C VAL A 88 -9.12 -7.33 -4.84
N ASP A 89 -8.56 -6.25 -4.32
CA ASP A 89 -8.61 -5.93 -2.89
C ASP A 89 -9.94 -5.27 -2.54
N PHE A 90 -10.67 -5.88 -1.61
CA PHE A 90 -11.94 -5.37 -1.08
C PHE A 90 -11.79 -4.75 0.32
N SER A 91 -10.58 -4.26 0.64
CA SER A 91 -10.24 -3.65 1.93
C SER A 91 -10.81 -2.24 2.12
N THR A 92 -11.31 -1.60 1.07
CA THR A 92 -12.05 -0.34 1.18
C THR A 92 -13.26 -0.54 2.11
N PRO A 93 -13.44 0.33 3.13
CA PRO A 93 -14.65 0.34 3.93
C PRO A 93 -15.89 0.37 3.02
N SER A 94 -16.86 -0.49 3.31
CA SER A 94 -18.08 -0.62 2.51
C SER A 94 -19.29 -0.44 3.40
N ASP A 95 -20.32 0.21 2.88
CA ASP A 95 -21.61 0.37 3.53
C ASP A 95 -22.59 -0.75 3.12
N ALA A 96 -23.70 -0.88 3.86
CA ALA A 96 -24.70 -1.92 3.63
C ALA A 96 -25.38 -1.82 2.25
N SER A 97 -25.48 -0.64 1.66
CA SER A 97 -26.06 -0.45 0.33
C SER A 97 -25.09 -0.89 -0.77
N SER A 98 -23.80 -0.60 -0.63
CA SER A 98 -22.72 -1.08 -1.49
C SER A 98 -22.61 -2.60 -1.44
N ASP A 99 -22.73 -3.20 -0.25
CA ASP A 99 -22.74 -4.64 -0.07
C ASP A 99 -23.96 -5.32 -0.71
N ARG A 100 -25.16 -4.75 -0.54
CA ARG A 100 -26.37 -5.25 -1.23
C ARG A 100 -26.24 -5.17 -2.74
N ASN A 101 -25.79 -4.03 -3.28
CA ASN A 101 -25.58 -3.86 -4.73
C ASN A 101 -24.60 -4.89 -5.28
N PHE A 102 -23.51 -5.17 -4.55
CA PHE A 102 -22.54 -6.16 -4.95
C PHE A 102 -23.11 -7.58 -4.89
N ALA A 103 -23.85 -7.93 -3.84
CA ALA A 103 -24.54 -9.23 -3.73
C ALA A 103 -25.55 -9.44 -4.87
N GLU A 104 -26.38 -8.44 -5.19
CA GLU A 104 -27.33 -8.49 -6.30
C GLU A 104 -26.63 -8.64 -7.66
N ALA A 105 -25.48 -7.97 -7.86
CA ALA A 105 -24.69 -8.13 -9.07
C ALA A 105 -24.11 -9.55 -9.19
N LEU A 106 -23.65 -10.15 -8.09
CA LEU A 106 -23.18 -11.54 -8.06
C LEU A 106 -24.32 -12.53 -8.35
N GLU A 107 -25.48 -12.33 -7.72
CA GLU A 107 -26.66 -13.16 -7.94
C GLU A 107 -27.13 -13.08 -9.40
N GLY A 108 -27.22 -11.86 -9.96
CA GLY A 108 -27.58 -11.65 -11.35
C GLY A 108 -26.61 -12.33 -12.31
N ALA A 109 -25.32 -12.44 -11.95
CA ALA A 109 -24.31 -13.11 -12.75
C ALA A 109 -24.42 -14.65 -12.71
N GLY A 110 -25.37 -15.21 -11.95
CA GLY A 110 -25.77 -16.61 -12.03
C GLY A 110 -24.68 -17.61 -11.63
N GLY A 111 -23.73 -17.19 -10.80
CA GLY A 111 -22.60 -18.02 -10.37
C GLY A 111 -21.44 -18.09 -11.37
N SER A 112 -21.38 -17.22 -12.38
CA SER A 112 -20.19 -17.09 -13.25
C SER A 112 -19.05 -16.29 -12.60
N VAL A 113 -19.24 -15.78 -11.38
CA VAL A 113 -18.25 -14.95 -10.68
C VAL A 113 -17.42 -15.80 -9.72
N VAL A 114 -16.10 -15.63 -9.78
CA VAL A 114 -15.12 -16.29 -8.93
C VAL A 114 -14.44 -15.25 -8.04
N LEU A 115 -14.53 -15.45 -6.73
CA LEU A 115 -13.90 -14.61 -5.71
C LEU A 115 -12.68 -15.32 -5.09
N PRO A 116 -11.66 -14.54 -4.69
CA PRO A 116 -10.40 -15.11 -4.22
C PRO A 116 -10.54 -15.56 -2.76
N ALA A 117 -9.85 -16.65 -2.42
CA ALA A 117 -9.54 -17.05 -1.07
C ALA A 117 -8.01 -17.21 -0.94
N PHE A 118 -7.43 -16.75 0.16
CA PHE A 118 -5.99 -16.83 0.34
C PHE A 118 -5.62 -17.13 1.80
N GLN A 119 -4.44 -17.70 1.99
CA GLN A 119 -3.87 -17.98 3.29
C GLN A 119 -2.80 -16.94 3.62
N GLN A 120 -2.97 -16.21 4.73
CA GLN A 120 -1.96 -15.32 5.27
C GLN A 120 -1.32 -15.95 6.51
N PRO A 121 0.02 -16.03 6.59
CA PRO A 121 0.69 -16.34 7.85
C PRO A 121 0.39 -15.22 8.86
N ARG A 122 -0.12 -15.54 10.07
CA ARG A 122 -0.15 -14.56 11.17
C ARG A 122 1.28 -14.22 11.60
N THR A 123 1.37 -13.15 12.39
CA THR A 123 2.60 -12.61 13.02
C THR A 123 3.46 -13.66 13.73
N ASP A 124 2.89 -14.82 14.08
CA ASP A 124 3.57 -15.96 14.72
C ASP A 124 4.19 -16.99 13.74
N ARG A 125 4.05 -16.80 12.42
CA ARG A 125 4.47 -17.72 11.33
C ARG A 125 4.02 -19.19 11.48
N THR A 126 3.14 -19.49 12.44
CA THR A 126 2.73 -20.86 12.82
C THR A 126 1.22 -21.07 12.69
N THR A 127 0.41 -20.01 12.74
CA THR A 127 -1.02 -20.06 12.45
C THR A 127 -1.34 -19.39 11.11
N LEU A 128 -1.96 -20.13 10.20
CA LEU A 128 -2.43 -19.62 8.90
C LEU A 128 -3.84 -19.04 9.07
N HIS A 129 -4.03 -17.76 8.78
CA HIS A 129 -5.34 -17.13 8.69
C HIS A 129 -5.88 -17.28 7.27
N ILE A 130 -7.07 -17.87 7.12
CA ILE A 130 -7.71 -18.08 5.82
C ILE A 130 -8.71 -16.95 5.61
N ASN A 131 -8.42 -16.07 4.66
CA ASN A 131 -9.39 -15.06 4.21
C ASN A 131 -10.33 -15.70 3.18
N ARG A 132 -11.62 -15.58 3.43
CA ARG A 132 -12.70 -16.04 2.55
C ARG A 132 -13.64 -14.89 2.24
N PRO A 133 -14.33 -14.93 1.09
CA PRO A 133 -15.43 -14.00 0.83
C PRO A 133 -16.47 -14.05 1.96
N LEU A 134 -17.08 -12.90 2.27
CA LEU A 134 -18.19 -12.83 3.22
C LEU A 134 -19.30 -13.80 2.80
N GLN A 135 -20.02 -14.36 3.77
CA GLN A 135 -21.01 -15.40 3.52
C GLN A 135 -22.04 -14.98 2.45
N GLN A 136 -22.58 -13.76 2.55
CA GLN A 136 -23.53 -13.19 1.60
C GLN A 136 -23.00 -13.09 0.15
N PHE A 137 -21.68 -13.06 -0.06
CA PHE A 137 -21.07 -13.07 -1.40
C PHE A 137 -20.70 -14.48 -1.84
N ALA A 138 -20.24 -15.32 -0.89
CA ALA A 138 -19.87 -16.71 -1.14
C ALA A 138 -21.05 -17.59 -1.57
N GLU A 139 -22.28 -17.25 -1.17
CA GLU A 139 -23.49 -17.97 -1.57
C GLU A 139 -23.83 -17.79 -3.07
N HIS A 140 -23.36 -16.70 -3.69
CA HIS A 140 -23.62 -16.36 -5.08
C HIS A 140 -22.35 -16.35 -5.96
N SER A 141 -21.23 -16.86 -5.47
CA SER A 141 -19.95 -16.89 -6.19
C SER A 141 -19.17 -18.17 -5.93
N TRP A 142 -18.26 -18.50 -6.85
CA TRP A 142 -17.29 -19.57 -6.63
C TRP A 142 -16.11 -19.03 -5.84
N SER A 143 -15.50 -19.86 -5.01
CA SER A 143 -14.27 -19.51 -4.32
C SER A 143 -13.09 -20.21 -4.98
N ALA A 144 -12.00 -19.48 -5.22
CA ALA A 144 -10.78 -20.03 -5.77
C ALA A 144 -9.54 -19.52 -5.03
N ILE A 145 -8.51 -20.37 -4.89
CA ILE A 145 -7.24 -19.94 -4.29
C ILE A 145 -6.39 -19.16 -5.30
N VAL A 146 -5.74 -18.10 -4.84
CA VAL A 146 -4.84 -17.27 -5.66
C VAL A 146 -3.36 -17.39 -5.27
N ASN A 147 -3.01 -18.31 -4.36
CA ASN A 147 -1.66 -18.52 -3.86
C ASN A 147 -0.65 -18.82 -4.99
N VAL A 148 0.53 -18.21 -4.89
CA VAL A 148 1.66 -18.41 -5.82
C VAL A 148 2.87 -18.96 -5.07
N GLU A 149 3.47 -20.04 -5.59
CA GLU A 149 4.66 -20.66 -4.99
C GLU A 149 5.94 -20.09 -5.65
N VAL A 150 6.71 -19.31 -4.90
CA VAL A 150 8.00 -18.77 -5.35
C VAL A 150 9.10 -19.79 -5.10
N GLY A 151 9.88 -20.10 -6.14
CA GLY A 151 11.01 -21.03 -6.02
C GLY A 151 12.16 -20.49 -5.18
N PRO A 152 13.11 -21.34 -4.74
CA PRO A 152 14.28 -20.93 -3.96
C PRO A 152 15.19 -19.92 -4.68
N ASP A 153 15.09 -19.85 -6.02
CA ASP A 153 15.80 -18.91 -6.88
C ASP A 153 15.00 -17.61 -7.14
N GLY A 154 13.89 -17.40 -6.42
CA GLY A 154 13.03 -16.23 -6.56
C GLY A 154 12.12 -16.25 -7.79
N LEU A 155 12.13 -17.35 -8.57
CA LEU A 155 11.33 -17.47 -9.79
C LEU A 155 10.09 -18.33 -9.57
N VAL A 156 8.95 -17.87 -10.09
CA VAL A 156 7.70 -18.64 -10.09
C VAL A 156 7.69 -19.56 -11.28
N ARG A 157 7.65 -20.87 -11.02
CA ARG A 157 7.49 -21.90 -12.07
C ARG A 157 6.31 -22.82 -11.85
N ARG A 158 5.91 -23.01 -10.59
CA ARG A 158 4.86 -23.93 -10.19
C ARG A 158 3.61 -23.16 -9.84
N TYR A 159 2.47 -23.76 -10.15
CA TYR A 159 1.17 -23.24 -9.77
C TYR A 159 0.35 -24.36 -9.11
N PRO A 160 -0.30 -24.10 -7.97
CA PRO A 160 -1.14 -25.09 -7.32
C PRO A 160 -2.37 -25.38 -8.19
N PHE A 161 -2.82 -26.63 -8.19
CA PHE A 161 -4.10 -26.97 -8.82
C PHE A 161 -5.30 -26.64 -7.89
N GLY A 162 -5.03 -26.62 -6.59
CA GLY A 162 -5.97 -26.30 -5.52
C GLY A 162 -5.38 -26.72 -4.18
N GLU A 163 -6.01 -26.32 -3.08
CA GLU A 163 -5.60 -26.64 -1.72
C GLU A 163 -6.80 -27.07 -0.87
N ARG A 164 -6.56 -27.75 0.25
CA ARG A 164 -7.61 -28.07 1.22
C ARG A 164 -7.70 -26.97 2.27
N LEU A 165 -8.79 -26.22 2.26
CA LEU A 165 -9.14 -25.23 3.29
C LEU A 165 -10.19 -25.86 4.22
N ASP A 166 -9.88 -26.01 5.50
CA ASP A 166 -10.73 -26.69 6.50
C ASP A 166 -11.26 -28.07 6.05
N GLY A 167 -10.39 -28.85 5.40
CA GLY A 167 -10.74 -30.19 4.91
C GLY A 167 -11.57 -30.23 3.63
N LYS A 168 -12.00 -29.08 3.09
CA LYS A 168 -12.65 -28.97 1.77
C LYS A 168 -11.65 -28.55 0.71
N PHE A 169 -11.64 -29.24 -0.43
CA PHE A 169 -10.80 -28.86 -1.57
C PHE A 169 -11.35 -27.60 -2.24
N VAL A 170 -10.49 -26.59 -2.39
CA VAL A 170 -10.77 -25.36 -3.12
C VAL A 170 -9.81 -25.29 -4.31
N PRO A 171 -10.32 -25.27 -5.55
CA PRO A 171 -9.50 -25.20 -6.76
C PRO A 171 -8.76 -23.86 -6.83
N SER A 172 -7.64 -23.81 -7.56
CA SER A 172 -6.97 -22.55 -7.85
C SER A 172 -7.70 -21.74 -8.91
N MET A 173 -7.48 -20.42 -8.93
CA MET A 173 -8.12 -19.51 -9.88
C MET A 173 -7.90 -19.97 -11.32
N ALA A 174 -6.68 -20.39 -11.65
CA ALA A 174 -6.36 -20.95 -12.96
C ALA A 174 -7.14 -22.23 -13.29
N ALA A 175 -7.36 -23.10 -12.31
CA ALA A 175 -8.10 -24.35 -12.48
C ALA A 175 -9.59 -24.10 -12.71
N VAL A 176 -10.18 -23.14 -11.97
CA VAL A 176 -11.57 -22.70 -12.18
C VAL A 176 -11.76 -22.10 -13.57
N LEU A 177 -10.89 -21.18 -13.97
CA LEU A 177 -10.92 -20.58 -15.33
C LEU A 177 -10.75 -21.63 -16.44
N ALA A 178 -9.98 -22.70 -16.19
CA ALA A 178 -9.83 -23.81 -17.12
C ALA A 178 -10.99 -24.82 -17.07
N GLY A 179 -11.97 -24.65 -16.17
CA GLY A 179 -13.08 -25.58 -15.96
C GLY A 179 -12.66 -26.93 -15.36
N GLN A 180 -11.58 -26.96 -14.59
CA GLN A 180 -11.01 -28.19 -14.04
C GLN A 180 -11.05 -28.19 -12.50
N TYR A 181 -11.78 -29.15 -11.91
CA TYR A 181 -12.11 -29.14 -10.47
C TYR A 181 -11.59 -30.38 -9.70
N ALA A 182 -10.67 -31.14 -10.29
CA ALA A 182 -10.23 -32.42 -9.74
C ALA A 182 -9.28 -32.28 -8.55
N GLU A 183 -9.70 -32.78 -7.38
CA GLU A 183 -8.93 -32.75 -6.12
C GLU A 183 -7.56 -33.48 -6.19
N LYS A 184 -7.43 -34.51 -7.04
CA LYS A 184 -6.24 -35.38 -7.07
C LYS A 184 -5.07 -34.87 -7.91
N ARG A 185 -5.16 -33.67 -8.48
CA ARG A 185 -4.09 -33.15 -9.36
C ARG A 185 -3.03 -32.44 -8.53
N THR A 186 -1.79 -32.88 -8.72
CA THR A 186 -0.61 -32.25 -8.11
C THR A 186 -0.35 -30.87 -8.71
N PRO A 187 0.38 -29.99 -8.00
CA PRO A 187 0.88 -28.74 -8.59
C PRO A 187 1.61 -29.00 -9.92
N PHE A 188 1.39 -28.12 -10.88
CA PHE A 188 1.93 -28.24 -12.23
C PHE A 188 2.91 -27.11 -12.52
N LEU A 189 3.76 -27.28 -13.53
CA LEU A 189 4.62 -26.22 -14.02
C LEU A 189 3.88 -25.42 -15.10
N ILE A 190 4.00 -24.10 -15.02
CA ILE A 190 3.44 -23.18 -16.01
C ILE A 190 4.28 -23.28 -17.31
N ASP A 191 3.62 -23.32 -18.46
CA ASP A 191 4.29 -23.35 -19.76
C ASP A 191 4.68 -21.94 -20.21
N PHE A 192 5.90 -21.51 -19.88
CA PHE A 192 6.43 -20.20 -20.28
C PHE A 192 6.82 -20.09 -21.76
N SER A 193 6.56 -21.11 -22.57
CA SER A 193 6.60 -20.96 -24.03
C SER A 193 5.39 -20.18 -24.57
N ILE A 194 4.30 -20.10 -23.79
CA ILE A 194 3.12 -19.30 -24.12
C ILE A 194 3.44 -17.82 -23.94
N ARG A 195 3.35 -17.03 -25.02
CA ARG A 195 3.79 -15.64 -25.03
C ARG A 195 2.75 -14.71 -24.41
N THR A 196 3.10 -14.08 -23.29
CA THR A 196 2.24 -13.13 -22.56
C THR A 196 1.87 -11.90 -23.37
N ALA A 197 2.67 -11.52 -24.37
CA ALA A 197 2.36 -10.44 -25.31
C ALA A 197 1.07 -10.67 -26.11
N GLY A 198 0.63 -11.93 -26.25
CA GLY A 198 -0.64 -12.27 -26.90
C GLY A 198 -1.86 -12.16 -25.99
N ILE A 199 -1.68 -12.03 -24.66
CA ILE A 199 -2.79 -11.90 -23.72
C ILE A 199 -3.45 -10.54 -23.93
N THR A 200 -4.73 -10.55 -24.32
CA THR A 200 -5.49 -9.32 -24.52
C THR A 200 -5.74 -8.65 -23.18
N LYS A 201 -5.47 -7.34 -23.12
CA LYS A 201 -5.69 -6.51 -21.93
C LYS A 201 -6.61 -5.35 -22.29
N VAL A 202 -7.57 -5.06 -21.42
CA VAL A 202 -8.45 -3.88 -21.54
C VAL A 202 -8.46 -3.13 -20.20
N SER A 203 -8.65 -1.81 -20.23
CA SER A 203 -8.64 -0.98 -19.03
C SER A 203 -9.92 -1.17 -18.22
N PHE A 204 -9.83 -1.20 -16.89
CA PHE A 204 -11.00 -1.30 -16.01
C PHE A 204 -11.97 -0.13 -16.23
N ALA A 205 -11.44 1.10 -16.34
CA ALA A 205 -12.25 2.28 -16.54
C ALA A 205 -13.03 2.26 -17.87
N ASP A 206 -12.46 1.66 -18.93
CA ASP A 206 -13.13 1.56 -20.23
C ASP A 206 -14.32 0.60 -20.16
N VAL A 207 -14.15 -0.54 -19.48
CA VAL A 207 -15.23 -1.50 -19.24
C VAL A 207 -16.33 -0.87 -18.38
N LEU A 208 -15.95 -0.19 -17.30
CA LEU A 208 -16.88 0.48 -16.40
C LEU A 208 -17.69 1.56 -17.13
N SER A 209 -17.05 2.32 -18.02
CA SER A 209 -17.72 3.35 -18.84
C SER A 209 -18.63 2.78 -19.94
N GLY A 210 -18.58 1.46 -20.17
CA GLY A 210 -19.38 0.79 -21.20
C GLY A 210 -18.89 1.05 -22.63
N ASP A 211 -17.59 1.26 -22.84
CA ASP A 211 -17.02 1.52 -24.18
C ASP A 211 -17.35 0.36 -25.16
N PRO A 212 -18.11 0.60 -26.26
CA PRO A 212 -18.58 -0.46 -27.13
C PRO A 212 -17.46 -1.29 -27.77
N ALA A 213 -16.34 -0.65 -28.13
CA ALA A 213 -15.20 -1.34 -28.73
C ALA A 213 -14.50 -2.28 -27.74
N THR A 214 -14.44 -1.87 -26.47
CA THR A 214 -13.92 -2.68 -25.37
C THR A 214 -14.84 -3.84 -25.03
N LEU A 215 -16.14 -3.59 -24.85
CA LEU A 215 -17.11 -4.65 -24.54
C LEU A 215 -17.19 -5.72 -25.64
N GLN A 216 -17.04 -5.33 -26.92
CA GLN A 216 -16.99 -6.28 -28.03
C GLN A 216 -15.82 -7.27 -27.92
N LYS A 217 -14.67 -6.85 -27.38
CA LYS A 217 -13.50 -7.73 -27.18
C LYS A 217 -13.72 -8.76 -26.07
N LEU A 218 -14.67 -8.50 -25.16
CA LEU A 218 -14.96 -9.35 -24.00
C LEU A 218 -16.02 -10.42 -24.29
N ARG A 219 -16.77 -10.27 -25.39
CA ARG A 219 -17.91 -11.13 -25.69
C ARG A 219 -17.52 -12.59 -25.84
N GLY A 220 -18.17 -13.45 -25.06
CA GLY A 220 -17.91 -14.89 -25.04
C GLY A 220 -16.53 -15.27 -24.51
N LYS A 221 -15.82 -14.33 -23.86
CA LYS A 221 -14.51 -14.57 -23.24
C LYS A 221 -14.66 -14.79 -21.75
N LYS A 222 -13.62 -15.36 -21.15
CA LYS A 222 -13.43 -15.39 -19.69
C LYS A 222 -12.59 -14.18 -19.31
N VAL A 223 -12.88 -13.55 -18.18
CA VAL A 223 -12.16 -12.35 -17.76
C VAL A 223 -11.49 -12.53 -16.41
N VAL A 224 -10.30 -11.97 -16.28
CA VAL A 224 -9.59 -11.85 -15.01
C VAL A 224 -9.40 -10.38 -14.71
N ILE A 225 -9.96 -9.91 -13.61
CA ILE A 225 -9.89 -8.52 -13.16
C ILE A 225 -8.86 -8.43 -12.04
N GLY A 226 -7.91 -7.51 -12.14
CA GLY A 226 -7.00 -7.26 -11.01
C GLY A 226 -5.95 -6.19 -11.25
N GLY A 227 -5.13 -5.96 -10.22
CA GLY A 227 -4.05 -4.98 -10.19
C GLY A 227 -3.00 -5.24 -11.27
N THR A 228 -2.77 -4.28 -12.16
CA THR A 228 -1.70 -4.33 -13.17
C THR A 228 -0.82 -3.09 -13.23
N ALA A 229 -1.24 -1.97 -12.60
CA ALA A 229 -0.40 -0.80 -12.36
C ALA A 229 0.84 -1.15 -11.53
N LEU A 230 1.97 -0.47 -11.76
CA LEU A 230 3.26 -0.83 -11.12
C LEU A 230 3.18 -0.74 -9.60
N GLU A 231 2.36 0.19 -9.12
CA GLU A 231 2.08 0.53 -7.73
C GLU A 231 1.11 -0.45 -7.05
N LEU A 232 0.48 -1.37 -7.82
CA LEU A 232 -0.56 -2.28 -7.33
C LEU A 232 -0.18 -3.76 -7.46
N GLY A 233 -0.57 -4.53 -6.44
CA GLY A 233 -0.59 -5.99 -6.44
C GLY A 233 0.79 -6.67 -6.41
N ASP A 234 0.76 -8.00 -6.36
CA ASP A 234 1.98 -8.81 -6.32
C ASP A 234 2.67 -8.88 -7.69
N ARG A 235 4.01 -8.81 -7.66
CA ARG A 235 4.89 -8.91 -8.82
C ARG A 235 5.73 -10.17 -8.74
N PHE A 236 5.66 -10.97 -9.79
CA PHE A 236 6.33 -12.26 -9.84
C PHE A 236 7.36 -12.29 -10.96
N SER A 237 8.61 -12.57 -10.58
CA SER A 237 9.67 -12.89 -11.54
C SER A 237 9.46 -14.30 -12.08
N VAL A 238 9.45 -14.44 -13.40
CA VAL A 238 9.24 -15.71 -14.09
C VAL A 238 10.41 -16.05 -15.02
N PRO A 239 10.52 -17.31 -15.51
CA PRO A 239 11.48 -17.66 -16.55
C PRO A 239 11.43 -16.71 -17.75
N ASN A 240 12.56 -16.60 -18.46
CA ASN A 240 12.81 -15.64 -19.55
C ASN A 240 13.00 -14.18 -19.11
N GLY A 241 13.16 -13.89 -17.82
CA GLY A 241 13.51 -12.55 -17.31
C GLY A 241 12.36 -11.54 -17.34
N VAL A 242 11.12 -12.02 -17.41
CA VAL A 242 9.91 -11.17 -17.42
C VAL A 242 9.35 -11.08 -16.00
N ILE A 243 8.82 -9.92 -15.63
CA ILE A 243 8.08 -9.71 -14.38
C ILE A 243 6.59 -9.59 -14.74
N LEU A 244 5.74 -10.40 -14.11
CA LEU A 244 4.30 -10.44 -14.36
C LEU A 244 3.52 -9.97 -13.13
N SER A 245 2.35 -9.36 -13.34
CA SER A 245 1.38 -9.15 -12.26
C SER A 245 0.61 -10.44 -11.97
N GLY A 246 0.07 -10.57 -10.76
CA GLY A 246 -0.78 -11.71 -10.34
C GLY A 246 -1.83 -12.12 -11.38
N PRO A 247 -2.69 -11.20 -11.88
CA PRO A 247 -3.73 -11.52 -12.87
C PRO A 247 -3.17 -12.09 -14.20
N VAL A 248 -2.02 -11.60 -14.65
CA VAL A 248 -1.38 -12.06 -15.89
C VAL A 248 -0.74 -13.44 -15.67
N LEU A 249 -0.15 -13.68 -14.49
CA LEU A 249 0.38 -14.98 -14.12
C LEU A 249 -0.72 -16.04 -14.00
N GLN A 250 -1.85 -15.69 -13.36
CA GLN A 250 -3.04 -16.55 -13.28
C GLN A 250 -3.58 -16.91 -14.66
N THR A 251 -3.65 -15.91 -15.56
CA THR A 251 -4.03 -16.12 -16.96
C THR A 251 -3.08 -17.08 -17.68
N LEU A 252 -1.77 -16.93 -17.47
CA LEU A 252 -0.77 -17.83 -18.07
C LEU A 252 -0.87 -19.27 -17.52
N ALA A 253 -1.14 -19.42 -16.23
CA ALA A 253 -1.39 -20.72 -15.61
C ALA A 253 -2.69 -21.36 -16.15
N ALA A 254 -3.75 -20.57 -16.33
CA ALA A 254 -5.02 -21.03 -16.92
C ALA A 254 -4.84 -21.44 -18.39
N GLU A 255 -4.12 -20.66 -19.18
CA GLU A 255 -3.73 -20.99 -20.57
C GLU A 255 -2.94 -22.30 -20.63
N SER A 256 -2.03 -22.53 -19.67
CA SER A 256 -1.31 -23.80 -19.55
C SER A 256 -2.27 -24.98 -19.34
N LEU A 257 -3.36 -24.81 -18.57
CA LEU A 257 -4.35 -25.86 -18.37
C LEU A 257 -5.28 -26.04 -19.58
N LEU A 258 -5.76 -24.94 -20.18
CA LEU A 258 -6.66 -24.93 -21.34
C LEU A 258 -6.00 -25.60 -22.56
N GLN A 259 -4.72 -25.36 -22.78
CA GLN A 259 -3.97 -25.95 -23.88
C GLN A 259 -3.46 -27.38 -23.58
N ASN A 260 -3.84 -27.99 -22.45
CA ASN A 260 -3.31 -29.27 -21.96
C ASN A 260 -1.77 -29.28 -21.86
N ARG A 261 -1.22 -28.15 -21.38
CA ARG A 261 0.20 -27.86 -21.18
C ARG A 261 0.57 -27.72 -19.70
N ALA A 262 -0.16 -28.39 -18.82
CA ALA A 262 0.21 -28.53 -17.41
C ALA A 262 1.50 -29.35 -17.28
N LEU A 263 2.66 -28.69 -17.32
CA LEU A 263 3.94 -29.37 -17.49
C LEU A 263 4.31 -30.18 -16.24
N GLN A 264 4.82 -31.39 -16.47
CA GLN A 264 5.31 -32.27 -15.41
C GLN A 264 6.72 -32.77 -15.69
N TRP A 265 7.51 -32.94 -14.64
CA TRP A 265 8.82 -33.60 -14.74
C TRP A 265 8.65 -35.09 -15.07
N THR A 266 9.52 -35.63 -15.91
CA THR A 266 9.63 -37.08 -16.10
C THR A 266 9.99 -37.79 -14.80
N SER A 267 9.53 -39.03 -14.62
CA SER A 267 9.82 -39.80 -13.40
C SER A 267 11.31 -40.11 -13.26
N GLY A 268 11.78 -40.24 -12.00
CA GLY A 268 13.16 -40.61 -11.72
C GLY A 268 13.59 -41.96 -12.32
N VAL A 269 12.64 -42.85 -12.60
CA VAL A 269 12.90 -44.14 -13.29
C VAL A 269 13.39 -43.92 -14.71
N VAL A 270 12.82 -42.95 -15.44
CA VAL A 270 13.27 -42.60 -16.80
C VAL A 270 14.70 -42.06 -16.76
N THR A 271 14.99 -41.17 -15.80
CA THR A 271 16.34 -40.63 -15.60
C THR A 271 17.34 -41.73 -15.24
N ALA A 272 16.99 -42.63 -14.33
CA ALA A 272 17.84 -43.76 -13.93
C ALA A 272 18.11 -44.73 -15.09
N ALA A 273 17.09 -45.10 -15.86
CA ALA A 273 17.23 -45.95 -17.04
C ALA A 273 18.13 -45.30 -18.10
N GLY A 274 17.96 -43.98 -18.34
CA GLY A 274 18.81 -43.23 -19.25
C GLY A 274 20.27 -43.15 -18.77
N LEU A 275 20.52 -42.92 -17.48
CA LEU A 275 21.87 -42.91 -16.92
C LEU A 275 22.53 -44.30 -17.01
N ALA A 276 21.77 -45.38 -16.83
CA ALA A 276 22.25 -46.74 -17.02
C ALA A 276 22.65 -47.00 -18.49
N LEU A 277 21.83 -46.52 -19.45
CA LEU A 277 22.15 -46.61 -20.88
C LEU A 277 23.43 -45.82 -21.21
N LEU A 278 23.57 -44.61 -20.67
CA LEU A 278 24.77 -43.77 -20.84
C LEU A 278 26.02 -44.45 -20.25
N ALA A 279 25.89 -45.07 -19.08
CA ALA A 279 26.98 -45.82 -18.46
C ALA A 279 27.37 -47.06 -19.29
N LEU A 280 26.41 -47.79 -19.86
CA LEU A 280 26.66 -48.92 -20.75
C LEU A 280 27.34 -48.48 -22.06
N LEU A 281 26.86 -47.39 -22.67
CA LEU A 281 27.47 -46.77 -23.84
C LEU A 281 28.93 -46.40 -23.54
N MET A 282 29.20 -45.86 -22.35
CA MET A 282 30.55 -45.54 -21.91
C MET A 282 31.42 -46.78 -21.65
N LEU A 283 30.89 -47.82 -21.01
CA LEU A 283 31.62 -49.08 -20.80
C LEU A 283 32.01 -49.74 -22.13
N PHE A 284 31.13 -49.67 -23.13
CA PHE A 284 31.37 -50.21 -24.46
C PHE A 284 32.38 -49.38 -25.26
N SER A 285 32.20 -48.04 -25.27
CA SER A 285 33.07 -47.12 -25.99
C SER A 285 34.50 -47.12 -25.42
N TRP A 286 34.66 -47.25 -24.10
CA TRP A 286 35.96 -47.29 -23.43
C TRP A 286 36.89 -48.39 -23.93
N ARG A 287 36.32 -49.50 -24.41
CA ARG A 287 37.09 -50.67 -24.88
C ARG A 287 37.41 -50.62 -26.37
N ARG A 288 36.69 -49.82 -27.16
CA ARG A 288 36.69 -49.92 -28.64
C ARG A 288 37.08 -48.64 -29.36
N LEU A 289 37.01 -47.48 -28.70
CA LEU A 289 37.20 -46.17 -29.32
C LEU A 289 38.37 -45.41 -28.69
N SER A 290 39.12 -44.65 -29.51
CA SER A 290 40.15 -43.72 -29.03
C SER A 290 39.54 -42.55 -28.25
N ALA A 291 40.31 -41.85 -27.39
CA ALA A 291 39.81 -40.71 -26.61
C ALA A 291 39.04 -39.66 -27.44
N GLY A 292 39.60 -39.22 -28.57
CA GLY A 292 38.93 -38.24 -29.43
C GLY A 292 37.56 -38.72 -29.93
N LYS A 293 37.44 -40.00 -30.32
CA LYS A 293 36.17 -40.59 -30.74
C LYS A 293 35.19 -40.76 -29.57
N ARG A 294 35.67 -41.03 -28.36
CA ARG A 294 34.85 -41.08 -27.14
C ARG A 294 34.26 -39.71 -26.79
N VAL A 295 35.08 -38.66 -26.82
CA VAL A 295 34.62 -37.28 -26.58
C VAL A 295 33.62 -36.84 -27.64
N ALA A 296 33.87 -37.14 -28.93
CA ALA A 296 32.93 -36.83 -30.00
C ALA A 296 31.59 -37.58 -29.83
N LEU A 297 31.63 -38.87 -29.46
CA LEU A 297 30.42 -39.67 -29.19
C LEU A 297 29.61 -39.09 -28.01
N LEU A 298 30.29 -38.69 -26.93
CA LEU A 298 29.67 -38.07 -25.76
C LEU A 298 29.06 -36.70 -26.08
N GLY A 299 29.77 -35.87 -26.84
CA GLY A 299 29.25 -34.58 -27.31
C GLY A 299 28.03 -34.73 -28.23
N ALA A 300 28.07 -35.68 -29.16
CA ALA A 300 26.92 -36.01 -29.99
C ALA A 300 25.74 -36.51 -29.15
N THR A 301 26.00 -37.36 -28.14
CA THR A 301 24.98 -37.85 -27.22
C THR A 301 24.35 -36.70 -26.42
N ALA A 302 25.15 -35.76 -25.89
CA ALA A 302 24.66 -34.58 -25.19
C ALA A 302 23.74 -33.73 -26.08
N PHE A 303 24.17 -33.49 -27.33
CA PHE A 303 23.37 -32.73 -28.30
C PHE A 303 22.06 -33.45 -28.65
N THR A 304 22.10 -34.74 -28.98
CA THR A 304 20.90 -35.53 -29.30
C THR A 304 19.93 -35.59 -28.12
N LEU A 305 20.45 -35.72 -26.90
CA LEU A 305 19.66 -35.76 -25.68
C LEU A 305 18.96 -34.42 -25.43
N GLU A 306 19.66 -33.30 -25.60
CA GLU A 306 19.06 -31.97 -25.42
C GLU A 306 18.07 -31.61 -26.53
N ALA A 307 18.39 -31.93 -27.79
CA ALA A 307 17.47 -31.76 -28.92
C ALA A 307 16.21 -32.63 -28.77
N GLY A 308 16.37 -33.87 -28.30
CA GLY A 308 15.25 -34.76 -27.99
C GLY A 308 14.39 -34.24 -26.84
N ALA A 309 15.00 -33.72 -25.77
CA ALA A 309 14.30 -33.10 -24.65
C ALA A 309 13.51 -31.86 -25.09
N PHE A 310 14.10 -31.02 -25.95
CA PHE A 310 13.44 -29.88 -26.56
C PHE A 310 12.22 -30.30 -27.39
N ALA A 311 12.36 -31.29 -28.27
CA ALA A 311 11.26 -31.80 -29.09
C ALA A 311 10.15 -32.45 -28.24
N LEU A 312 10.52 -33.21 -27.19
CA LEU A 312 9.57 -33.81 -26.26
C LEU A 312 8.75 -32.73 -25.54
N GLN A 313 9.40 -31.70 -25.01
CA GLN A 313 8.75 -30.57 -24.34
C GLN A 313 7.87 -29.78 -25.32
N ALA A 314 8.28 -29.65 -26.59
CA ALA A 314 7.48 -28.99 -27.63
C ALA A 314 6.25 -29.80 -28.07
N ALA A 315 6.25 -31.12 -27.94
CA ALA A 315 5.14 -31.97 -28.37
C ALA A 315 4.21 -32.40 -27.23
N PHE A 316 4.76 -32.68 -26.05
CA PHE A 316 4.05 -33.30 -24.92
C PHE A 316 4.19 -32.47 -23.65
N PRO A 317 3.25 -32.55 -22.69
CA PRO A 317 3.28 -31.78 -21.45
C PRO A 317 4.30 -32.33 -20.43
N LEU A 318 5.49 -32.69 -20.91
CA LEU A 318 6.54 -33.35 -20.14
C LEU A 318 7.86 -32.60 -20.29
N ILE A 319 8.57 -32.43 -19.18
CA ILE A 319 9.93 -31.90 -19.16
C ILE A 319 10.88 -33.03 -18.78
N LEU A 320 11.77 -33.39 -19.73
CA LEU A 320 12.84 -34.34 -19.47
C LEU A 320 13.98 -33.64 -18.72
N ASP A 321 14.33 -34.17 -17.55
CA ASP A 321 15.49 -33.71 -16.78
C ASP A 321 16.79 -34.22 -17.42
N THR A 322 17.51 -33.33 -18.11
CA THR A 322 18.79 -33.64 -18.76
C THR A 322 20.01 -33.30 -17.91
N SER A 323 19.83 -32.73 -16.71
CA SER A 323 20.91 -32.18 -15.88
C SER A 323 21.93 -33.25 -15.48
N LEU A 324 21.47 -34.38 -14.94
CA LEU A 324 22.34 -35.48 -14.52
C LEU A 324 23.07 -36.14 -15.69
N PHE A 325 22.48 -36.14 -16.88
CA PHE A 325 23.12 -36.64 -18.09
C PHE A 325 24.29 -35.74 -18.50
N HIS A 326 24.09 -34.42 -18.53
CA HIS A 326 25.16 -33.47 -18.85
C HIS A 326 26.28 -33.50 -17.83
N ILE A 327 25.96 -33.58 -16.54
CA ILE A 327 26.96 -33.75 -15.47
C ILE A 327 27.74 -35.04 -15.68
N ALA A 328 27.06 -36.17 -15.92
CA ALA A 328 27.72 -37.44 -16.18
C ALA A 328 28.66 -37.36 -17.40
N ILE A 329 28.21 -36.72 -18.49
CA ILE A 329 29.00 -36.53 -19.72
C ILE A 329 30.24 -35.68 -19.43
N ILE A 330 30.10 -34.55 -18.73
CA ILE A 330 31.22 -33.67 -18.37
C ILE A 330 32.25 -34.42 -17.51
N VAL A 331 31.79 -35.17 -16.50
CA VAL A 331 32.69 -35.95 -15.64
C VAL A 331 33.36 -37.08 -16.42
N TYR A 332 32.65 -37.72 -17.37
CA TYR A 332 33.25 -38.70 -18.27
C TYR A 332 34.31 -38.08 -19.19
N VAL A 333 34.07 -36.89 -19.74
CA VAL A 333 35.06 -36.16 -20.55
C VAL A 333 36.28 -35.80 -19.72
N ALA A 334 36.09 -35.33 -18.49
CA ALA A 334 37.18 -35.06 -17.54
C ALA A 334 37.97 -36.34 -17.22
N ALA A 335 37.29 -37.47 -17.02
CA ALA A 335 37.93 -38.76 -16.77
C ALA A 335 38.69 -39.28 -18.00
N ILE A 336 38.21 -39.04 -19.23
CA ILE A 336 38.94 -39.34 -20.46
C ILE A 336 40.19 -38.47 -20.56
N ALA A 337 40.08 -37.18 -20.26
CA ALA A 337 41.24 -36.29 -20.23
C ALA A 337 42.27 -36.76 -19.20
N LEU A 338 41.86 -37.13 -17.99
CA LEU A 338 42.74 -37.64 -16.94
C LEU A 338 43.37 -39.01 -17.26
N ASP A 339 42.74 -39.83 -18.12
CA ASP A 339 43.26 -41.16 -18.53
C ASP A 339 44.16 -41.09 -19.78
N GLU A 340 43.88 -40.18 -20.71
CA GLU A 340 44.66 -39.97 -21.94
C GLU A 340 45.92 -39.11 -21.68
N ILE A 341 45.88 -38.28 -20.64
CA ILE A 341 47.05 -37.54 -20.18
C ILE A 341 47.92 -38.52 -19.38
N ASP A 342 48.88 -39.17 -20.05
CA ASP A 342 50.13 -39.56 -19.41
C ASP A 342 50.89 -38.26 -19.10
N ILE A 343 50.75 -37.82 -17.85
CA ILE A 343 51.02 -36.46 -17.33
C ILE A 343 52.45 -35.93 -17.61
N ARG A 344 53.37 -36.73 -18.15
CA ARG A 344 54.76 -36.31 -18.36
C ARG A 344 55.11 -35.76 -19.75
N ASP A 345 54.39 -36.13 -20.82
CA ASP A 345 54.84 -35.79 -22.18
C ASP A 345 53.97 -34.75 -22.91
N LEU A 346 52.72 -34.56 -22.48
CA LEU A 346 51.78 -33.64 -23.15
C LEU A 346 51.81 -32.20 -22.60
N LEU A 347 52.27 -32.01 -21.35
CA LEU A 347 52.30 -30.69 -20.69
C LEU A 347 53.35 -29.75 -21.30
N GLY A 348 54.39 -30.28 -21.97
CA GLY A 348 55.48 -29.46 -22.50
C GLY A 348 55.25 -28.85 -23.90
N ARG A 349 54.28 -29.32 -24.70
CA ARG A 349 54.13 -28.89 -26.11
C ARG A 349 52.79 -28.26 -26.48
N VAL A 350 51.73 -28.46 -25.70
CA VAL A 350 50.38 -27.89 -25.96
C VAL A 350 50.09 -26.64 -25.13
N ALA A 351 50.82 -26.43 -24.02
CA ALA A 351 50.65 -25.29 -23.14
C ALA A 351 50.95 -23.94 -23.84
N GLU A 352 51.94 -23.86 -24.72
CA GLU A 352 52.37 -22.58 -25.31
C GLU A 352 51.32 -21.95 -26.26
N SER A 353 50.75 -22.72 -27.19
CA SER A 353 49.98 -22.14 -28.32
C SER A 353 48.47 -21.99 -28.06
N ARG A 354 47.89 -22.84 -27.20
CA ARG A 354 46.47 -22.72 -26.79
C ARG A 354 46.29 -21.74 -25.65
N PHE A 355 47.23 -21.66 -24.72
CA PHE A 355 47.20 -20.66 -23.66
C PHE A 355 47.28 -19.26 -24.25
N GLN A 356 48.17 -19.00 -25.22
CA GLN A 356 48.18 -17.73 -25.95
C GLN A 356 46.84 -17.43 -26.63
N ARG A 357 46.18 -18.38 -27.30
CA ARG A 357 44.89 -18.08 -27.96
C ARG A 357 43.73 -17.83 -27.00
N VAL A 358 43.65 -18.58 -25.89
CA VAL A 358 42.61 -18.39 -24.87
C VAL A 358 42.88 -17.12 -24.06
N ALA A 359 44.13 -16.88 -23.67
CA ALA A 359 44.58 -15.66 -23.00
C ALA A 359 44.31 -14.39 -23.82
N MET A 360 44.48 -14.45 -25.14
CA MET A 360 44.27 -13.32 -26.05
C MET A 360 42.80 -13.09 -26.41
N SER A 361 41.88 -14.02 -26.08
CA SER A 361 40.44 -13.91 -26.36
C SER A 361 39.56 -13.61 -25.14
N LEU A 362 40.14 -13.58 -23.94
CA LEU A 362 39.43 -13.25 -22.70
C LEU A 362 39.26 -11.73 -22.57
N GLY A 363 38.09 -11.29 -22.10
CA GLY A 363 37.82 -9.88 -21.81
C GLY A 363 38.50 -9.36 -20.54
N ASP A 364 38.97 -10.27 -19.68
CA ASP A 364 39.74 -9.93 -18.48
C ASP A 364 41.22 -9.68 -18.84
N GLY A 365 41.90 -8.82 -18.07
CA GLY A 365 43.30 -8.49 -18.28
C GLY A 365 44.21 -9.61 -17.82
N LEU A 366 45.20 -9.98 -18.64
CA LEU A 366 46.24 -10.94 -18.28
C LEU A 366 47.60 -10.26 -18.39
N ILE A 367 48.33 -10.26 -17.28
CA ILE A 367 49.68 -9.72 -17.18
C ILE A 367 50.60 -10.81 -16.60
N CYS A 368 51.75 -11.03 -17.24
CA CYS A 368 52.82 -11.85 -16.67
C CYS A 368 54.06 -11.00 -16.39
N THR A 369 54.86 -11.40 -15.41
CA THR A 369 56.10 -10.72 -15.02
C THR A 369 57.25 -11.71 -14.81
N ASP A 370 58.49 -11.21 -14.95
CA ASP A 370 59.72 -11.94 -14.64
C ASP A 370 60.06 -11.93 -13.13
N SER A 371 61.21 -12.49 -12.76
CA SER A 371 61.69 -12.52 -11.37
C SER A 371 62.02 -11.14 -10.78
N ASN A 372 62.14 -10.11 -11.63
CA ASN A 372 62.33 -8.71 -11.25
C ASN A 372 61.02 -7.91 -11.27
N TYR A 373 59.86 -8.58 -11.46
CA TYR A 373 58.53 -7.99 -11.55
C TYR A 373 58.33 -7.05 -12.76
N LEU A 374 59.13 -7.24 -13.81
CA LEU A 374 58.98 -6.54 -15.07
C LEU A 374 57.97 -7.28 -15.95
N ILE A 375 57.05 -6.54 -16.59
CA ILE A 375 55.98 -7.09 -17.40
C ILE A 375 56.56 -7.77 -18.65
N THR A 376 56.22 -9.04 -18.84
CA THR A 376 56.65 -9.86 -20.00
C THR A 376 55.49 -10.16 -20.94
N VAL A 377 54.26 -10.17 -20.43
CA VAL A 377 53.04 -10.45 -21.23
C VAL A 377 51.98 -9.41 -20.91
N TRP A 378 51.32 -8.90 -21.96
CA TRP A 378 50.21 -7.97 -21.89
C TRP A 378 49.16 -8.32 -22.95
N ASN A 379 47.99 -8.81 -22.54
CA ASN A 379 46.95 -9.23 -23.47
C ASN A 379 46.01 -8.06 -23.89
N PRO A 380 45.15 -8.24 -24.92
CA PRO A 380 44.15 -7.25 -25.32
C PRO A 380 43.18 -6.83 -24.21
N GLY A 381 42.82 -7.74 -23.28
CA GLY A 381 42.00 -7.41 -22.11
C GLY A 381 42.69 -6.39 -21.19
N ALA A 382 44.01 -6.52 -20.98
CA ALA A 382 44.79 -5.57 -20.19
C ALA A 382 44.87 -4.20 -20.89
N THR A 383 44.98 -4.18 -22.23
CA THR A 383 44.86 -2.95 -23.03
C THR A 383 43.49 -2.29 -22.85
N ALA A 384 42.41 -3.07 -22.89
CA ALA A 384 41.05 -2.54 -22.71
C ALA A 384 40.81 -2.00 -21.29
N ILE A 385 41.40 -2.64 -20.27
CA ILE A 385 41.27 -2.23 -18.87
C ILE A 385 42.16 -1.02 -18.53
N PHE A 386 43.45 -1.03 -18.88
CA PHE A 386 44.37 0.02 -18.43
C PHE A 386 44.62 1.11 -19.49
N GLY A 387 44.28 0.87 -20.76
CA GLY A 387 44.43 1.84 -21.84
C GLY A 387 45.84 1.98 -22.40
N TYR A 388 46.79 1.14 -21.98
CA TYR A 388 48.16 1.10 -22.50
C TYR A 388 48.32 0.01 -23.57
N LEU A 389 49.13 0.29 -24.59
CA LEU A 389 49.51 -0.72 -25.58
C LEU A 389 50.62 -1.64 -25.05
N PRO A 390 50.72 -2.88 -25.56
CA PRO A 390 51.77 -3.82 -25.13
C PRO A 390 53.19 -3.24 -25.25
N GLU A 391 53.45 -2.49 -26.33
CA GLU A 391 54.75 -1.85 -26.60
C GLU A 391 55.15 -0.79 -25.55
N GLU A 392 54.17 -0.21 -24.86
CA GLU A 392 54.41 0.80 -23.83
C GLU A 392 54.71 0.17 -22.45
N MET A 393 54.21 -1.06 -22.22
CA MET A 393 54.20 -1.72 -20.90
C MET A 393 55.16 -2.89 -20.77
N ILE A 394 55.48 -3.61 -21.85
CA ILE A 394 56.46 -4.70 -21.82
C ILE A 394 57.82 -4.15 -21.36
N GLY A 395 58.42 -4.77 -20.36
CA GLY A 395 59.69 -4.37 -19.74
C GLY A 395 59.55 -3.34 -18.61
N ARG A 396 58.34 -2.84 -18.32
CA ARG A 396 58.09 -1.92 -17.19
C ARG A 396 57.72 -2.68 -15.91
N PRO A 397 57.93 -2.10 -14.72
CA PRO A 397 57.50 -2.71 -13.46
C PRO A 397 55.98 -2.82 -13.37
N PHE A 398 55.46 -3.95 -12.86
CA PHE A 398 54.03 -4.15 -12.62
C PHE A 398 53.40 -3.04 -11.76
N ASP A 399 54.17 -2.49 -10.82
CA ASP A 399 53.70 -1.46 -9.89
C ASP A 399 53.25 -0.16 -10.60
N GLU A 400 53.58 0.04 -11.87
CA GLU A 400 53.23 1.25 -12.63
C GLU A 400 51.73 1.37 -12.94
N ILE A 401 51.03 0.23 -13.01
CA ILE A 401 49.56 0.17 -13.17
C ILE A 401 48.80 0.28 -11.85
N CYS A 402 49.50 0.27 -10.71
CA CYS A 402 48.90 0.49 -9.40
C CYS A 402 48.83 2.00 -9.12
N ALA A 403 47.71 2.46 -8.55
CA ALA A 403 47.59 3.84 -8.09
C ALA A 403 48.47 4.03 -6.84
N ARG A 404 49.69 4.54 -7.03
CA ARG A 404 50.55 5.02 -5.95
C ARG A 404 50.46 6.53 -5.87
N ASP A 405 49.45 7.04 -5.16
CA ASP A 405 49.50 8.38 -4.56
C ASP A 405 48.32 8.60 -3.59
N GLY A 406 48.64 9.03 -2.36
CA GLY A 406 47.75 9.83 -1.51
C GLY A 406 46.84 9.12 -0.49
N ALA A 407 47.17 9.26 0.80
CA ALA A 407 46.35 9.25 2.05
C ALA A 407 45.27 8.17 2.33
N LEU A 408 44.82 7.38 1.35
CA LEU A 408 43.76 6.36 1.45
C LEU A 408 44.23 4.97 0.98
N ALA A 409 45.54 4.76 0.87
CA ALA A 409 46.12 3.46 0.52
C ALA A 409 45.86 2.43 1.64
N THR A 410 44.71 1.78 1.56
CA THR A 410 44.35 0.64 2.41
C THR A 410 45.23 -0.53 1.97
N SER A 411 46.37 -0.67 2.65
CA SER A 411 47.49 -1.59 2.36
C SER A 411 48.27 -1.26 1.09
N ALA A 412 49.57 -1.01 1.25
CA ALA A 412 50.50 -0.93 0.13
C ALA A 412 50.56 -2.31 -0.54
N PHE A 413 49.72 -2.52 -1.56
CA PHE A 413 49.75 -3.72 -2.37
C PHE A 413 51.17 -3.93 -2.89
N SER A 414 51.76 -5.08 -2.55
CA SER A 414 53.07 -5.50 -3.04
C SER A 414 52.90 -6.80 -3.77
N ILE A 415 53.17 -6.79 -5.07
CA ILE A 415 53.18 -8.00 -5.89
C ILE A 415 54.12 -9.07 -5.31
N LYS A 416 55.18 -8.66 -4.60
CA LYS A 416 56.09 -9.56 -3.87
C LYS A 416 55.37 -10.40 -2.83
N ASN A 417 54.44 -9.80 -2.08
CA ASN A 417 53.68 -10.51 -1.06
C ASN A 417 52.53 -11.32 -1.67
N ALA A 418 51.84 -10.75 -2.66
CA ALA A 418 50.71 -11.38 -3.36
C ALA A 418 51.12 -12.64 -4.13
N ALA A 419 52.32 -12.64 -4.71
CA ALA A 419 52.86 -13.76 -5.46
C ALA A 419 53.29 -14.97 -4.61
N HIS A 420 53.54 -14.76 -3.32
CA HIS A 420 53.87 -15.81 -2.35
C HIS A 420 52.64 -16.43 -1.66
N LEU A 421 51.45 -15.84 -1.85
CA LEU A 421 50.20 -16.43 -1.40
C LEU A 421 49.86 -17.65 -2.27
N ALA A 422 49.24 -18.67 -1.65
CA ALA A 422 48.88 -19.92 -2.31
C ALA A 422 48.11 -19.67 -3.62
N ALA A 423 48.43 -20.43 -4.67
CA ALA A 423 47.86 -20.26 -6.00
C ALA A 423 46.32 -20.13 -5.97
N GLY A 424 45.79 -19.02 -6.50
CA GLY A 424 44.35 -18.75 -6.57
C GLY A 424 43.80 -17.76 -5.53
N SER A 425 44.64 -17.09 -4.74
CA SER A 425 44.20 -15.99 -3.88
C SER A 425 43.78 -14.76 -4.71
N VAL A 426 42.55 -14.30 -4.49
CA VAL A 426 42.00 -13.07 -5.08
C VAL A 426 42.32 -11.89 -4.17
N VAL A 427 42.88 -10.82 -4.74
CA VAL A 427 43.26 -9.59 -4.03
C VAL A 427 42.63 -8.40 -4.76
N GLU A 428 42.06 -7.46 -4.02
CA GLU A 428 41.59 -6.19 -4.58
C GLU A 428 42.63 -5.08 -4.36
N PHE A 429 42.89 -4.27 -5.37
CA PHE A 429 43.74 -3.08 -5.29
C PHE A 429 43.26 -1.98 -6.22
N ASP A 430 43.73 -0.75 -6.03
CA ASP A 430 43.39 0.37 -6.91
C ASP A 430 44.37 0.46 -8.08
N GLY A 431 43.86 0.25 -9.29
CA GLY A 431 44.58 0.41 -10.55
C GLY A 431 44.49 1.83 -11.09
N ARG A 432 45.44 2.21 -11.95
CA ARG A 432 45.47 3.51 -12.64
C ARG A 432 45.52 3.31 -14.15
N ARG A 433 44.56 3.92 -14.86
CA ARG A 433 44.51 3.92 -16.33
C ARG A 433 45.47 4.97 -16.92
N ARG A 434 45.76 4.85 -18.22
CA ARG A 434 46.59 5.82 -18.98
C ARG A 434 46.09 7.26 -18.94
N ASN A 435 44.78 7.47 -18.80
CA ASN A 435 44.15 8.79 -18.67
C ASN A 435 44.26 9.39 -17.24
N GLY A 436 44.85 8.66 -16.29
CA GLY A 436 44.98 9.06 -14.88
C GLY A 436 43.81 8.63 -13.98
N GLU A 437 42.77 8.00 -14.51
CA GLU A 437 41.63 7.50 -13.73
C GLU A 437 42.05 6.36 -12.79
N VAL A 438 41.69 6.46 -11.52
CA VAL A 438 41.89 5.42 -10.49
C VAL A 438 40.62 4.59 -10.37
N PHE A 439 40.76 3.27 -10.34
CA PHE A 439 39.63 2.34 -10.32
C PHE A 439 39.94 1.04 -9.56
N PRO A 440 38.96 0.40 -8.91
CA PRO A 440 39.18 -0.85 -8.19
C PRO A 440 39.38 -2.02 -9.16
N VAL A 441 40.45 -2.77 -8.93
CA VAL A 441 40.85 -3.96 -9.68
C VAL A 441 40.80 -5.17 -8.77
N GLU A 442 40.09 -6.21 -9.19
CA GLU A 442 40.17 -7.54 -8.61
C GLU A 442 41.25 -8.33 -9.37
N ALA A 443 42.24 -8.87 -8.67
CA ALA A 443 43.33 -9.61 -9.28
C ALA A 443 43.55 -10.97 -8.62
N SER A 444 43.65 -12.01 -9.45
CA SER A 444 44.05 -13.35 -9.03
C SER A 444 45.50 -13.59 -9.43
N PHE A 445 46.36 -13.82 -8.43
CA PHE A 445 47.80 -14.03 -8.65
C PHE A 445 48.16 -15.52 -8.65
N SER A 446 49.13 -15.89 -9.48
CA SER A 446 49.73 -17.21 -9.52
C SER A 446 51.21 -17.10 -9.84
N GLY A 447 52.05 -17.86 -9.13
CA GLY A 447 53.48 -17.99 -9.41
C GLY A 447 53.80 -19.38 -9.94
N TRP A 448 54.72 -19.47 -10.91
CA TRP A 448 55.24 -20.74 -11.42
C TRP A 448 56.72 -20.64 -11.77
N GLN A 449 57.39 -21.79 -11.81
CA GLN A 449 58.78 -21.87 -12.25
C GLN A 449 58.80 -22.00 -13.79
N GLY A 450 59.28 -20.97 -14.48
CA GLY A 450 59.48 -20.95 -15.94
C GLY A 450 60.90 -21.36 -16.34
N THR A 451 61.18 -21.35 -17.65
CA THR A 451 62.50 -21.67 -18.23
C THR A 451 63.59 -20.66 -17.86
N ASP A 452 63.20 -19.41 -17.60
CA ASP A 452 64.11 -18.28 -17.30
C ASP A 452 64.10 -17.86 -15.82
N GLY A 453 63.48 -18.68 -14.95
CA GLY A 453 63.35 -18.41 -13.51
C GLY A 453 61.91 -18.36 -13.01
N LEU A 454 61.71 -17.83 -11.80
CA LEU A 454 60.39 -17.68 -11.19
C LEU A 454 59.60 -16.59 -11.93
N GLN A 455 58.39 -16.93 -12.40
CA GLN A 455 57.49 -16.03 -13.13
C GLN A 455 56.17 -15.89 -12.36
N PHE A 456 55.51 -14.74 -12.55
CA PHE A 456 54.22 -14.46 -11.91
C PHE A 456 53.20 -14.01 -12.94
N GLY A 457 51.98 -14.51 -12.83
CA GLY A 457 50.84 -14.13 -13.66
C GLY A 457 49.69 -13.60 -12.82
N ALA A 458 49.03 -12.56 -13.33
CA ALA A 458 47.86 -11.92 -12.75
C ALA A 458 46.73 -11.88 -13.77
N ILE A 459 45.54 -12.36 -13.37
CA ILE A 459 44.28 -12.11 -14.08
C ILE A 459 43.59 -10.95 -13.36
N LEU A 460 43.31 -9.87 -14.09
CA LEU A 460 42.79 -8.62 -13.56
C LEU A 460 41.41 -8.31 -14.15
N ARG A 461 40.49 -7.90 -13.29
CA ARG A 461 39.14 -7.51 -13.66
C ARG A 461 38.79 -6.14 -13.07
N ASP A 462 38.21 -5.29 -13.90
CA ASP A 462 37.62 -4.03 -13.47
C ASP A 462 36.29 -4.31 -12.75
N ILE A 463 36.23 -4.03 -11.45
CA ILE A 463 35.04 -4.23 -10.62
C ILE A 463 34.28 -2.93 -10.35
N SER A 464 34.60 -1.84 -11.06
CA SER A 464 34.00 -0.52 -10.87
C SER A 464 32.49 -0.51 -11.11
N VAL A 465 32.01 -1.24 -12.12
CA VAL A 465 30.57 -1.35 -12.42
C VAL A 465 29.88 -2.13 -11.32
N ARG A 466 30.42 -3.31 -10.96
CA ARG A 466 29.88 -4.17 -9.89
C ARG A 466 29.79 -3.45 -8.55
N LYS A 467 30.83 -2.71 -8.15
CA LYS A 467 30.84 -1.93 -6.90
C LYS A 467 29.83 -0.77 -6.94
N ARG A 468 29.77 -0.01 -8.03
CA ARG A 468 28.78 1.09 -8.20
C ARG A 468 27.35 0.58 -8.19
N GLU A 469 27.08 -0.56 -8.83
CA GLU A 469 25.76 -1.19 -8.83
C GLU A 469 25.39 -1.70 -7.43
N ALA A 470 26.30 -2.38 -6.74
CA ALA A 470 26.08 -2.83 -5.38
C ALA A 470 25.84 -1.67 -4.40
N GLU A 471 26.62 -0.59 -4.51
CA GLU A 471 26.43 0.63 -3.72
C GLU A 471 25.10 1.32 -4.04
N ARG A 472 24.71 1.35 -5.32
CA ARG A 472 23.41 1.91 -5.74
C ARG A 472 22.25 1.07 -5.20
N VAL A 473 22.33 -0.26 -5.27
CA VAL A 473 21.32 -1.15 -4.71
C VAL A 473 21.21 -0.96 -3.20
N ARG A 474 22.34 -0.90 -2.49
CA ARG A 474 22.36 -0.61 -1.05
C ARG A 474 21.73 0.76 -0.75
N TYR A 475 22.12 1.79 -1.50
CA TYR A 475 21.56 3.14 -1.33
C TYR A 475 20.04 3.14 -1.54
N LEU A 476 19.52 2.49 -2.58
CA LEU A 476 18.08 2.38 -2.85
C LEU A 476 17.33 1.56 -1.79
N ALA A 477 17.96 0.56 -1.20
CA ALA A 477 17.39 -0.21 -0.11
C ALA A 477 17.34 0.58 1.21
N GLU A 478 18.24 1.55 1.38
CA GLU A 478 18.41 2.26 2.65
C GLU A 478 17.84 3.69 2.67
N HIS A 479 17.69 4.34 1.52
CA HIS A 479 17.36 5.76 1.40
C HIS A 479 16.13 6.03 0.53
N ASP A 480 15.45 7.13 0.81
CA ASP A 480 14.41 7.73 -0.04
C ASP A 480 15.07 8.45 -1.22
N THR A 481 14.65 8.08 -2.44
CA THR A 481 15.27 8.57 -3.68
C THR A 481 14.99 10.05 -3.97
N LEU A 482 13.92 10.61 -3.41
CA LEU A 482 13.52 11.99 -3.64
C LEU A 482 14.29 12.96 -2.74
N THR A 483 14.38 12.65 -1.46
CA THR A 483 14.93 13.54 -0.41
C THR A 483 16.36 13.19 0.00
N GLY A 484 16.82 11.96 -0.29
CA GLY A 484 18.13 11.46 0.13
C GLY A 484 18.23 11.12 1.62
N LEU A 485 17.12 11.21 2.38
CA LEU A 485 17.07 10.75 3.77
C LEU A 485 17.03 9.23 3.84
N ILE A 486 17.29 8.66 5.02
CA ILE A 486 17.04 7.24 5.23
C ILE A 486 15.54 6.95 5.09
N ASN A 487 15.21 5.77 4.57
CA ASN A 487 13.82 5.33 4.44
C ASN A 487 13.29 4.72 5.75
N ARG A 488 12.00 4.37 5.76
CA ARG A 488 11.31 3.76 6.89
C ARG A 488 12.01 2.50 7.43
N ASN A 489 12.49 1.61 6.55
CA ASN A 489 13.11 0.35 6.94
C ASN A 489 14.42 0.59 7.69
N THR A 490 15.25 1.50 7.17
CA THR A 490 16.51 1.87 7.80
C THR A 490 16.30 2.60 9.12
N LEU A 491 15.30 3.48 9.21
CA LEU A 491 14.94 4.13 10.47
C LEU A 491 14.55 3.11 11.54
N HIS A 492 13.70 2.15 11.17
CA HIS A 492 13.22 1.10 12.07
C HIS A 492 14.39 0.30 12.65
N ALA A 493 15.27 -0.23 11.79
CA ALA A 493 16.46 -0.96 12.21
C ALA A 493 17.41 -0.13 13.10
N GLN A 494 17.60 1.16 12.78
CA GLN A 494 18.42 2.06 13.61
C GLN A 494 17.75 2.40 14.94
N LEU A 495 16.42 2.50 14.97
CA LEU A 495 15.65 2.74 16.18
C LEU A 495 15.71 1.53 17.13
N GLU A 496 15.57 0.31 16.61
CA GLU A 496 15.74 -0.93 17.40
C GLU A 496 17.13 -1.01 18.04
N ALA A 497 18.19 -0.72 17.26
CA ALA A 497 19.56 -0.69 17.77
C ALA A 497 19.74 0.38 18.87
N LYS A 498 19.14 1.57 18.69
CA LYS A 498 19.19 2.65 19.69
C LYS A 498 18.41 2.30 20.95
N ILE A 499 17.24 1.67 20.84
CA ILE A 499 16.44 1.21 21.99
C ILE A 499 17.24 0.17 22.78
N SER A 500 17.82 -0.83 22.11
CA SER A 500 18.63 -1.87 22.75
C SER A 500 19.84 -1.30 23.50
N ALA A 501 20.53 -0.32 22.90
CA ALA A 501 21.63 0.38 23.54
C ALA A 501 21.16 1.21 24.75
N ALA A 502 20.02 1.89 24.63
CA ALA A 502 19.45 2.72 25.68
C ALA A 502 18.98 1.91 26.90
N GLU A 503 18.44 0.70 26.69
CA GLU A 503 18.09 -0.24 27.77
C GLU A 503 19.31 -0.64 28.60
N THR A 504 20.47 -0.84 27.96
CA THR A 504 21.70 -1.24 28.64
C THR A 504 22.28 -0.09 29.47
N ASP A 505 22.20 1.14 28.97
CA ASP A 505 22.81 2.34 29.58
C ASP A 505 21.84 3.14 30.47
N GLY A 506 20.57 2.71 30.62
CA GLY A 506 19.53 3.45 31.34
C GLY A 506 19.14 4.77 30.68
N ARG A 507 19.41 4.93 29.38
CA ARG A 507 19.11 6.15 28.61
C ARG A 507 17.71 6.06 27.99
N LYS A 508 17.18 7.19 27.52
CA LYS A 508 15.88 7.26 26.81
C LYS A 508 16.07 7.73 25.37
N VAL A 509 15.24 7.19 24.48
CA VAL A 509 15.22 7.56 23.05
C VAL A 509 13.86 8.17 22.75
N ALA A 510 13.86 9.35 22.14
CA ALA A 510 12.65 10.00 21.65
C ALA A 510 12.52 9.76 20.14
N LEU A 511 11.29 9.49 19.71
CA LEU A 511 10.88 9.44 18.32
C LEU A 511 9.84 10.53 18.09
N LEU A 512 10.11 11.41 17.14
CA LEU A 512 9.17 12.43 16.67
C LEU A 512 8.73 12.06 15.26
N VAL A 513 7.43 12.01 15.01
CA VAL A 513 6.83 11.85 13.67
C VAL A 513 6.23 13.20 13.29
N ILE A 514 6.52 13.65 12.08
CA ILE A 514 6.24 15.00 11.60
C ILE A 514 5.42 14.86 10.33
N GLY A 515 4.24 15.48 10.29
CA GLY A 515 3.39 15.54 9.11
C GLY A 515 3.29 16.97 8.59
N ILE A 516 3.24 17.14 7.27
CA ILE A 516 3.07 18.45 6.65
C ILE A 516 1.58 18.81 6.62
N ASP A 517 1.23 19.98 7.14
CA ASP A 517 -0.17 20.41 7.11
C ASP A 517 -0.54 20.91 5.70
N GLY A 518 -1.65 20.40 5.15
CA GLY A 518 -2.16 20.84 3.85
C GLY A 518 -1.31 20.43 2.65
N PHE A 519 -0.42 19.43 2.77
CA PHE A 519 0.43 19.00 1.65
C PHE A 519 -0.34 18.59 0.39
N GLN A 520 -1.50 17.94 0.57
CA GLN A 520 -2.36 17.60 -0.56
C GLN A 520 -2.85 18.85 -1.30
N GLN A 521 -3.27 19.90 -0.59
CA GLN A 521 -3.66 21.18 -1.20
C GLN A 521 -2.50 21.82 -1.97
N ILE A 522 -1.26 21.68 -1.48
CA ILE A 522 -0.07 22.14 -2.21
C ILE A 522 0.09 21.38 -3.53
N ASN A 523 -0.11 20.05 -3.52
CA ASN A 523 -0.07 19.25 -4.75
C ASN A 523 -1.20 19.58 -5.71
N ASP A 524 -2.42 19.75 -5.20
CA ASP A 524 -3.60 20.02 -6.01
C ASP A 524 -3.52 21.41 -6.67
N MET A 525 -3.01 22.41 -5.95
CA MET A 525 -2.88 23.78 -6.47
C MET A 525 -1.63 24.01 -7.32
N LEU A 526 -0.49 23.39 -6.96
CA LEU A 526 0.83 23.73 -7.54
C LEU A 526 1.48 22.56 -8.30
N GLY A 527 0.86 21.38 -8.30
CA GLY A 527 1.32 20.16 -8.96
C GLY A 527 2.35 19.38 -8.15
N HIS A 528 2.42 18.07 -8.41
CA HIS A 528 3.34 17.14 -7.72
C HIS A 528 4.82 17.53 -7.82
N THR A 529 5.27 18.09 -8.94
CA THR A 529 6.66 18.57 -9.08
C THR A 529 7.00 19.67 -8.05
N CYS A 530 6.04 20.54 -7.71
CA CYS A 530 6.24 21.53 -6.66
C CYS A 530 6.23 20.87 -5.27
N GLY A 531 5.36 19.89 -5.04
CA GLY A 531 5.35 19.09 -3.83
C GLY A 531 6.69 18.39 -3.57
N ASP A 532 7.31 17.83 -4.61
CA ASP A 532 8.63 17.22 -4.55
C ASP A 532 9.73 18.20 -4.09
N LEU A 533 9.68 19.45 -4.57
CA LEU A 533 10.58 20.51 -4.14
C LEU A 533 10.34 20.91 -2.68
N VAL A 534 9.08 20.93 -2.24
CA VAL A 534 8.73 21.19 -0.83
C VAL A 534 9.30 20.09 0.06
N LEU A 535 9.14 18.82 -0.31
CA LEU A 535 9.67 17.68 0.45
C LEU A 535 11.20 17.74 0.58
N ARG A 536 11.91 18.14 -0.48
CA ARG A 536 13.37 18.36 -0.44
C ARG A 536 13.77 19.55 0.43
N ALA A 537 13.02 20.65 0.40
CA ALA A 537 13.30 21.80 1.25
C ALA A 537 13.10 21.47 2.74
N ILE A 538 12.07 20.68 3.05
CA ILE A 538 11.78 20.19 4.40
C ILE A 538 12.87 19.24 4.86
N SER A 539 13.32 18.29 4.04
CA SER A 539 14.39 17.36 4.42
C SER A 539 15.68 18.10 4.79
N GLN A 540 16.05 19.13 4.03
CA GLN A 540 17.22 19.97 4.32
C GLN A 540 17.07 20.73 5.64
N ARG A 541 15.90 21.34 5.87
CA ARG A 541 15.63 22.11 7.09
C ARG A 541 15.62 21.23 8.33
N LEU A 542 14.96 20.08 8.27
CA LEU A 542 14.98 19.09 9.35
C LEU A 542 16.41 18.63 9.61
N THR A 543 17.17 18.23 8.59
CA THR A 543 18.55 17.76 8.77
C THR A 543 19.44 18.81 9.44
N ALA A 544 19.26 20.10 9.13
CA ALA A 544 20.02 21.18 9.74
C ALA A 544 19.64 21.47 11.21
N ALA A 545 18.43 21.13 11.63
CA ALA A 545 17.92 21.40 12.98
C ALA A 545 18.26 20.30 14.00
N ILE A 546 18.75 19.13 13.55
CA ILE A 546 18.90 17.94 14.40
C ILE A 546 20.35 17.72 14.85
N PRO A 547 20.57 17.29 16.12
CA PRO A 547 21.91 16.96 16.62
C PRO A 547 22.60 15.83 15.83
N PRO A 548 23.95 15.73 15.85
CA PRO A 548 24.70 14.71 15.09
C PRO A 548 24.31 13.24 15.35
N ALA A 549 23.85 12.94 16.56
CA ALA A 549 23.40 11.61 16.96
C ALA A 549 21.94 11.31 16.57
N GLY A 550 21.18 12.34 16.19
CA GLY A 550 19.83 12.22 15.67
C GLY A 550 19.80 11.69 14.24
N ARG A 551 18.69 11.07 13.87
CA ARG A 551 18.48 10.50 12.54
C ARG A 551 17.17 11.01 11.99
N VAL A 552 17.21 11.58 10.78
CA VAL A 552 16.04 12.08 10.06
C VAL A 552 15.71 11.12 8.93
N ALA A 553 14.46 10.69 8.87
CA ALA A 553 13.95 9.76 7.89
C ALA A 553 12.71 10.32 7.20
N ARG A 554 12.46 9.86 5.97
CA ARG A 554 11.16 10.01 5.33
C ARG A 554 10.42 8.69 5.41
N LEU A 555 9.21 8.71 5.97
CA LEU A 555 8.41 7.50 6.19
C LEU A 555 7.61 7.14 4.92
N SER A 556 6.80 8.07 4.46
CA SER A 556 5.91 7.95 3.30
C SER A 556 5.29 9.32 3.01
N GLY A 557 4.88 9.59 1.77
CA GLY A 557 4.09 10.79 1.44
C GLY A 557 4.69 12.09 1.98
N ASP A 558 3.93 12.75 2.86
CA ASP A 558 4.25 13.99 3.56
C ASP A 558 4.82 13.80 4.98
N GLU A 559 5.18 12.57 5.36
CA GLU A 559 5.59 12.22 6.72
C GLU A 559 7.10 11.99 6.85
N PHE A 560 7.65 12.60 7.89
CA PHE A 560 9.05 12.50 8.30
C PHE A 560 9.13 11.96 9.73
N ALA A 561 10.29 11.45 10.11
CA ALA A 561 10.54 11.02 11.46
C ALA A 561 11.95 11.34 11.93
N ILE A 562 12.09 11.59 13.23
CA ILE A 562 13.33 11.97 13.89
C ILE A 562 13.52 11.08 15.10
N ALA A 563 14.57 10.25 15.07
CA ALA A 563 14.97 9.45 16.22
C ALA A 563 16.20 10.07 16.88
N VAL A 564 16.10 10.43 18.15
CA VAL A 564 17.16 11.14 18.88
C VAL A 564 17.29 10.65 20.33
N PRO A 565 18.51 10.46 20.85
CA PRO A 565 18.71 10.25 22.27
C PRO A 565 18.27 11.49 23.06
N THR A 566 17.47 11.29 24.11
CA THR A 566 16.96 12.40 24.93
C THR A 566 18.07 13.21 25.61
N SER A 567 19.23 12.61 25.86
CA SER A 567 20.43 13.29 26.38
C SER A 567 20.92 14.43 25.49
N ASP A 568 20.65 14.36 24.19
CA ASP A 568 21.24 15.24 23.18
C ASP A 568 20.33 16.44 22.86
N ILE A 569 19.09 16.44 23.38
CA ILE A 569 18.07 17.48 23.14
C ILE A 569 17.75 18.30 24.41
N GLY A 570 18.42 18.04 25.52
CA GLY A 570 18.21 18.72 26.81
C GLY A 570 17.07 18.12 27.64
N GLU A 571 16.67 18.80 28.72
CA GLU A 571 15.73 18.23 29.72
C GLU A 571 14.26 18.17 29.27
N ASN A 572 13.86 18.82 28.16
CA ASN A 572 12.46 18.91 27.76
C ASN A 572 12.23 18.63 26.26
N LEU A 573 11.61 17.48 25.97
CA LEU A 573 11.23 17.04 24.62
C LEU A 573 10.18 17.96 23.96
N SER A 574 9.23 18.52 24.72
CA SER A 574 8.25 19.47 24.19
C SER A 574 8.94 20.70 23.61
N ARG A 575 9.93 21.26 24.34
CA ARG A 575 10.70 22.41 23.86
C ARG A 575 11.46 22.08 22.57
N PHE A 576 11.99 20.86 22.45
CA PHE A 576 12.66 20.45 21.22
C PHE A 576 11.68 20.32 20.04
N ALA A 577 10.48 19.78 20.27
CA ALA A 577 9.43 19.72 19.26
C ALA A 577 8.96 21.14 18.84
N GLU A 578 8.80 22.06 19.80
CA GLU A 578 8.52 23.48 19.53
C GLU A 578 9.59 24.12 18.65
N GLN A 579 10.88 23.93 18.99
CA GLN A 579 12.00 24.47 18.20
C GLN A 579 11.99 23.96 16.75
N ILE A 580 11.63 22.70 16.53
CA ILE A 580 11.48 22.16 15.17
C ILE A 580 10.30 22.84 14.48
N GLY A 581 9.15 22.96 15.14
CA GLY A 581 7.95 23.63 14.63
C GLY A 581 8.20 25.08 14.25
N ASP A 582 8.78 25.88 15.16
CA ASP A 582 9.14 27.29 14.97
C ASP A 582 10.10 27.49 13.79
N GLY A 583 10.95 26.49 13.51
CA GLY A 583 11.81 26.48 12.33
C GLY A 583 11.05 26.56 11.00
N PHE A 584 9.76 26.22 10.99
CA PHE A 584 8.89 26.30 9.81
C PHE A 584 8.09 27.60 9.69
N ASP A 585 8.18 28.53 10.66
CA ASP A 585 7.59 29.86 10.52
C ASP A 585 8.23 30.68 9.39
N ALA A 586 9.52 30.45 9.13
CA ALA A 586 10.22 31.02 7.99
C ALA A 586 9.80 30.33 6.68
N PRO A 587 9.51 31.08 5.58
CA PRO A 587 9.15 30.46 4.30
C PRO A 587 10.20 29.45 3.81
N LEU A 588 9.74 28.31 3.27
CA LEU A 588 10.56 27.34 2.55
C LEU A 588 10.81 27.82 1.12
N LEU A 589 12.04 27.66 0.65
CA LEU A 589 12.38 27.92 -0.75
C LEU A 589 12.18 26.63 -1.57
N ALA A 590 11.08 26.54 -2.30
CA ALA A 590 10.77 25.43 -3.20
C ALA A 590 10.99 25.88 -4.65
N GLY A 591 12.18 25.61 -5.19
CA GLY A 591 12.62 26.17 -6.47
C GLY A 591 12.77 27.68 -6.38
N ASN A 592 11.96 28.44 -7.14
CA ASN A 592 11.94 29.90 -7.11
C ASN A 592 10.80 30.49 -6.27
N ARG A 593 10.06 29.66 -5.51
CA ARG A 593 8.89 30.09 -4.73
C ARG A 593 9.19 30.05 -3.24
N HIS A 594 8.70 31.05 -2.52
CA HIS A 594 8.67 31.08 -1.06
C HIS A 594 7.31 30.59 -0.57
N LEU A 595 7.27 29.42 0.06
CA LEU A 595 6.04 28.81 0.57
C LEU A 595 6.08 28.77 2.09
N ARG A 596 5.01 29.26 2.74
CA ARG A 596 4.82 29.03 4.17
C ARG A 596 4.14 27.69 4.35
N VAL A 597 4.77 26.82 5.13
CA VAL A 597 4.28 25.46 5.40
C VAL A 597 4.31 25.27 6.90
N LYS A 598 3.23 24.76 7.46
CA LYS A 598 3.18 24.34 8.86
C LYS A 598 3.41 22.84 8.96
N VAL A 599 3.98 22.42 10.07
CA VAL A 599 4.18 21.00 10.38
C VAL A 599 3.52 20.68 11.72
N SER A 600 2.84 19.55 11.77
CA SER A 600 2.33 18.98 13.01
C SER A 600 3.29 17.88 13.49
N ILE A 601 3.49 17.75 14.79
CA ILE A 601 4.50 16.85 15.37
C ILE A 601 3.86 15.97 16.47
N GLY A 602 4.03 14.66 16.35
CA GLY A 602 3.74 13.70 17.41
C GLY A 602 5.03 13.10 17.96
N ALA A 603 5.17 12.97 19.28
CA ALA A 603 6.38 12.41 19.87
C ALA A 603 6.10 11.31 20.89
N ALA A 604 6.96 10.28 20.93
CA ALA A 604 6.93 9.18 21.90
C ALA A 604 8.34 8.87 22.43
N VAL A 605 8.44 8.43 23.68
CA VAL A 605 9.70 8.22 24.40
C VAL A 605 9.83 6.80 24.93
N CYS A 606 10.85 6.07 24.48
CA CYS A 606 11.24 4.79 25.06
C CYS A 606 11.98 5.01 26.40
N PRO A 607 11.70 4.23 27.47
CA PRO A 607 10.79 3.08 27.53
C PRO A 607 9.37 3.38 28.04
N GLY A 608 9.00 4.65 28.25
CA GLY A 608 7.71 5.04 28.84
C GLY A 608 6.52 4.80 27.91
N ASP A 609 6.69 5.20 26.66
CA ASP A 609 5.64 5.23 25.63
C ASP A 609 5.78 4.05 24.65
N GLY A 610 6.52 3.00 25.02
CA GLY A 610 6.77 1.82 24.20
C GLY A 610 8.19 1.29 24.37
N ARG A 611 8.38 0.00 24.10
CA ARG A 611 9.68 -0.70 24.24
C ARG A 611 10.21 -1.27 22.92
N THR A 612 9.42 -1.20 21.86
CA THR A 612 9.83 -1.63 20.52
C THR A 612 9.76 -0.47 19.54
N ALA A 613 10.49 -0.58 18.43
CA ALA A 613 10.44 0.43 17.37
C ALA A 613 9.01 0.59 16.80
N ASP A 614 8.27 -0.51 16.68
CA ASP A 614 6.87 -0.53 16.20
C ASP A 614 5.93 0.18 17.16
N GLU A 615 6.05 -0.07 18.47
CA GLU A 615 5.24 0.61 19.49
C GLU A 615 5.51 2.11 19.50
N LEU A 616 6.79 2.53 19.47
CA LEU A 616 7.15 3.95 19.42
C LEU A 616 6.62 4.63 18.16
N LEU A 617 6.79 4.00 16.99
CA LEU A 617 6.27 4.52 15.73
C LEU A 617 4.76 4.66 15.76
N SER A 618 4.04 3.64 16.26
CA SER A 618 2.59 3.67 16.40
C SER A 618 2.13 4.79 17.33
N ASN A 619 2.73 4.90 18.51
CA ASN A 619 2.37 5.91 19.50
C ASN A 619 2.69 7.33 19.06
N ALA A 620 3.83 7.54 18.39
CA ALA A 620 4.16 8.84 17.81
C ALA A 620 3.20 9.24 16.67
N HIS A 621 2.71 8.30 15.85
CA HIS A 621 1.66 8.60 14.86
C HIS A 621 0.31 8.95 15.50
N LEU A 622 -0.07 8.27 16.59
CA LEU A 622 -1.29 8.62 17.35
C LEU A 622 -1.19 10.05 17.88
N ALA A 623 -0.04 10.42 18.45
CA ALA A 623 0.23 11.78 18.89
C ALA A 623 0.21 12.79 17.72
N LEU A 624 0.76 12.43 16.55
CA LEU A 624 0.72 13.28 15.35
C LEU A 624 -0.71 13.52 14.87
N SER A 625 -1.53 12.45 14.83
CA SER A 625 -2.93 12.55 14.47
C SER A 625 -3.68 13.47 15.42
N ARG A 626 -3.43 13.35 16.74
CA ARG A 626 -3.97 14.27 17.74
C ARG A 626 -3.53 15.71 17.49
N ALA A 627 -2.25 15.95 17.20
CA ALA A 627 -1.73 17.28 16.88
C ALA A 627 -2.44 17.90 15.67
N LYS A 628 -2.62 17.13 14.59
CA LYS A 628 -3.35 17.56 13.38
C LYS A 628 -4.84 17.86 13.65
N ALA A 629 -5.45 17.21 14.66
CA ALA A 629 -6.85 17.39 15.01
C ALA A 629 -7.10 18.59 15.95
N THR A 630 -6.25 18.79 16.97
CA THR A 630 -6.48 19.82 17.99
C THR A 630 -5.86 21.17 17.66
N ASN A 631 -4.69 21.19 17.00
CA ASN A 631 -3.97 22.42 16.69
C ASN A 631 -2.97 22.19 15.54
N ARG A 632 -3.41 22.38 14.29
CA ARG A 632 -2.53 22.28 13.11
C ARG A 632 -1.35 23.25 13.23
N GLY A 633 -0.13 22.73 13.12
CA GLY A 633 1.10 23.47 13.36
C GLY A 633 1.63 23.37 14.79
N GLY A 634 1.09 22.47 15.61
CA GLY A 634 1.51 22.22 16.99
C GLY A 634 2.21 20.88 17.20
N HIS A 635 2.58 20.60 18.45
CA HIS A 635 3.15 19.32 18.84
C HIS A 635 2.31 18.66 19.96
N VAL A 636 2.31 17.33 19.99
CA VAL A 636 1.68 16.52 21.04
C VAL A 636 2.65 15.42 21.46
N LEU A 637 2.85 15.28 22.77
CA LEU A 637 3.54 14.13 23.34
C LEU A 637 2.52 13.00 23.53
N PHE A 638 2.93 11.77 23.25
CA PHE A 638 2.09 10.62 23.48
C PHE A 638 1.82 10.44 24.98
N GLU A 639 0.56 10.19 25.30
CA GLU A 639 0.10 9.74 26.60
C GLU A 639 -0.88 8.60 26.39
N ASP A 640 -0.95 7.65 27.33
CA ASP A 640 -1.91 6.53 27.28
C ASP A 640 -3.37 6.98 27.14
N SER A 641 -3.69 8.20 27.60
CA SER A 641 -5.00 8.84 27.44
C SER A 641 -5.41 8.99 25.97
N ILE A 642 -4.47 9.32 25.07
CA ILE A 642 -4.71 9.49 23.63
C ILE A 642 -5.15 8.18 23.00
N ARG A 643 -4.47 7.08 23.35
CA ARG A 643 -4.82 5.74 22.86
C ARG A 643 -6.21 5.32 23.34
N ARG A 644 -6.49 5.53 24.64
CA ARG A 644 -7.81 5.20 25.21
C ARG A 644 -8.93 6.03 24.59
N GLU A 645 -8.69 7.30 24.30
CA GLU A 645 -9.65 8.18 23.62
C GLU A 645 -10.00 7.64 22.22
N LEU A 646 -8.99 7.23 21.45
CA LEU A 646 -9.20 6.63 20.13
C LEU A 646 -9.97 5.30 20.22
N GLU A 647 -9.59 4.40 21.13
CA GLU A 647 -10.30 3.13 21.33
C GLU A 647 -11.76 3.35 21.75
N THR A 648 -12.00 4.32 22.63
CA THR A 648 -13.36 4.72 23.06
C THR A 648 -14.16 5.26 21.89
N ARG A 649 -13.55 6.10 21.05
CA ARG A 649 -14.18 6.67 19.85
C ARG A 649 -14.54 5.59 18.84
N LEU A 650 -13.64 4.67 18.52
CA LEU A 650 -13.90 3.56 17.59
C LEU A 650 -15.00 2.63 18.11
N THR A 651 -14.99 2.35 19.42
CA THR A 651 -16.05 1.57 20.07
C THR A 651 -17.40 2.27 19.94
N LEU A 652 -17.44 3.58 20.24
CA LEU A 652 -18.64 4.40 20.16
C LEU A 652 -19.17 4.50 18.72
N GLU A 653 -18.29 4.64 17.73
CA GLU A 653 -18.67 4.67 16.31
C GLU A 653 -19.31 3.34 15.85
N ALA A 654 -18.71 2.20 16.25
CA ALA A 654 -19.29 0.88 15.98
C ALA A 654 -20.65 0.69 16.66
N GLU A 655 -20.80 1.16 17.91
CA GLU A 655 -22.08 1.13 18.62
C GLU A 655 -23.13 2.04 17.99
N LEU A 656 -22.76 3.22 17.49
CA LEU A 656 -23.66 4.15 16.81
C LEU A 656 -24.16 3.59 15.47
N ALA A 657 -23.31 2.90 14.72
CA ALA A 657 -23.72 2.18 13.51
C ALA A 657 -24.76 1.10 13.82
N LEU A 658 -24.54 0.31 14.87
CA LEU A 658 -25.51 -0.68 15.35
C LEU A 658 -26.79 -0.03 15.89
N ALA A 659 -26.69 1.12 16.55
CA ALA A 659 -27.82 1.87 17.08
C ALA A 659 -28.76 2.35 15.96
N ALA A 660 -28.18 2.81 14.84
CA ALA A 660 -28.91 3.21 13.64
C ALA A 660 -29.64 2.03 12.96
N GLU A 661 -29.12 0.80 13.08
CA GLU A 661 -29.76 -0.41 12.53
C GLU A 661 -30.84 -0.98 13.45
N ARG A 662 -30.64 -0.84 14.77
CA ARG A 662 -31.51 -1.44 15.79
C ARG A 662 -32.58 -0.48 16.32
N ASN A 663 -32.81 0.65 15.66
CA ASN A 663 -33.78 1.68 16.05
C ASN A 663 -33.60 2.12 17.52
N GLN A 664 -32.36 2.37 17.93
CA GLN A 664 -32.03 2.78 19.31
C GLN A 664 -32.05 4.30 19.51
N PHE A 665 -32.25 5.07 18.43
CA PHE A 665 -32.44 6.51 18.51
C PHE A 665 -33.92 6.84 18.72
N GLU A 666 -34.18 7.89 19.48
CA GLU A 666 -35.51 8.46 19.67
C GLU A 666 -35.43 9.99 19.67
N LEU A 667 -36.52 10.66 19.29
CA LEU A 667 -36.60 12.12 19.35
C LEU A 667 -37.36 12.56 20.59
N PHE A 668 -36.76 13.50 21.30
CA PHE A 668 -37.41 14.26 22.36
C PHE A 668 -37.76 15.64 21.79
N TYR A 669 -38.85 16.22 22.28
CA TYR A 669 -39.38 17.48 21.78
C TYR A 669 -39.37 18.50 22.92
N GLN A 670 -38.73 19.64 22.69
CA GLN A 670 -38.75 20.75 23.64
C GLN A 670 -39.68 21.85 23.14
N PRO A 671 -40.64 22.31 23.96
CA PRO A 671 -41.64 23.27 23.49
C PRO A 671 -41.05 24.67 23.34
N GLN A 672 -41.45 25.34 22.27
CA GLN A 672 -41.17 26.75 21.99
C GLN A 672 -42.44 27.56 22.22
N PHE A 673 -42.32 28.71 22.90
CA PHE A 673 -43.46 29.56 23.26
C PHE A 673 -43.29 30.97 22.76
N HIS A 674 -44.40 31.58 22.35
CA HIS A 674 -44.47 33.02 22.20
C HIS A 674 -44.56 33.65 23.61
N LEU A 675 -43.59 34.51 23.93
CA LEU A 675 -43.35 34.95 25.30
C LEU A 675 -44.43 35.90 25.82
N ALA A 676 -45.06 36.70 24.94
CA ALA A 676 -46.01 37.73 25.36
C ALA A 676 -47.39 37.17 25.73
N ASP A 677 -47.86 36.12 25.03
CA ASP A 677 -49.20 35.52 25.23
C ASP A 677 -49.15 34.09 25.76
N GLY A 678 -47.96 33.49 25.88
CA GLY A 678 -47.76 32.14 26.40
C GLY A 678 -48.27 31.04 25.46
N ARG A 679 -48.48 31.34 24.18
CA ARG A 679 -48.96 30.37 23.20
C ARG A 679 -47.83 29.44 22.75
N LEU A 680 -48.11 28.15 22.66
CA LEU A 680 -47.20 27.17 22.05
C LEU A 680 -47.09 27.44 20.55
N ILE A 681 -45.86 27.63 20.05
CA ILE A 681 -45.57 27.94 18.65
C ILE A 681 -44.93 26.78 17.90
N GLY A 682 -44.18 25.93 18.61
CA GLY A 682 -43.41 24.88 18.00
C GLY A 682 -42.75 23.96 19.00
N ALA A 683 -41.94 23.04 18.48
CA ALA A 683 -41.08 22.19 19.26
C ALA A 683 -39.76 21.92 18.52
N GLU A 684 -38.65 22.01 19.25
CA GLU A 684 -37.35 21.57 18.75
C GLU A 684 -37.20 20.06 18.92
N ALA A 685 -36.85 19.37 17.84
CA ALA A 685 -36.60 17.93 17.83
C ALA A 685 -35.14 17.64 18.20
N LEU A 686 -34.95 17.03 19.36
CA LEU A 686 -33.66 16.75 19.96
C LEU A 686 -33.43 15.24 20.03
N ILE A 687 -32.42 14.76 19.30
CA ILE A 687 -32.05 13.34 19.29
C ILE A 687 -31.64 12.85 20.68
N ARG A 688 -32.00 11.61 21.01
CA ARG A 688 -31.53 10.87 22.17
C ARG A 688 -31.14 9.47 21.75
N TRP A 689 -30.17 8.89 22.44
CA TRP A 689 -29.74 7.52 22.20
C TRP A 689 -30.08 6.63 23.39
N ARG A 690 -30.96 5.65 23.18
CA ARG A 690 -31.33 4.66 24.18
C ARG A 690 -30.42 3.44 24.07
N HIS A 691 -29.24 3.55 24.67
CA HIS A 691 -28.25 2.48 24.68
C HIS A 691 -28.69 1.32 25.60
N PRO A 692 -28.59 0.04 25.17
CA PRO A 692 -29.06 -1.11 25.94
C PRO A 692 -28.39 -1.28 27.31
N VAL A 693 -27.14 -0.81 27.46
CA VAL A 693 -26.38 -0.93 28.72
C VAL A 693 -26.29 0.40 29.48
N ARG A 694 -26.21 1.53 28.77
CA ARG A 694 -25.95 2.86 29.37
C ARG A 694 -27.23 3.63 29.65
N GLY A 695 -28.39 3.13 29.20
CA GLY A 695 -29.65 3.85 29.30
C GLY A 695 -29.69 5.01 28.31
N LEU A 696 -30.23 6.15 28.72
CA LEU A 696 -30.39 7.33 27.87
C LEU A 696 -29.08 8.14 27.83
N VAL A 697 -28.40 8.11 26.69
CA VAL A 697 -27.13 8.81 26.45
C VAL A 697 -27.42 10.21 25.86
N SER A 698 -26.75 11.22 26.40
CA SER A 698 -26.90 12.62 25.99
C SER A 698 -26.22 12.90 24.64
N PRO A 699 -26.79 13.76 23.77
CA PRO A 699 -26.14 14.20 22.53
C PRO A 699 -24.71 14.69 22.71
N GLY A 700 -24.41 15.39 23.80
CA GLY A 700 -23.05 15.88 24.07
C GLY A 700 -21.99 14.79 24.18
N GLU A 701 -22.37 13.53 24.44
CA GLU A 701 -21.45 12.40 24.54
C GLU A 701 -21.20 11.71 23.19
N PHE A 702 -22.16 11.77 22.25
CA PHE A 702 -22.06 10.99 21.00
C PHE A 702 -22.06 11.85 19.72
N MET A 703 -22.67 13.03 19.73
CA MET A 703 -22.69 13.92 18.57
C MET A 703 -21.29 14.36 18.10
N PRO A 704 -20.29 14.60 18.97
CA PRO A 704 -18.92 14.89 18.49
C PRO A 704 -18.32 13.77 17.64
N VAL A 705 -18.67 12.51 17.93
CA VAL A 705 -18.25 11.35 17.13
C VAL A 705 -19.10 11.25 15.87
N VAL A 706 -20.42 11.39 15.99
CA VAL A 706 -21.34 11.37 14.83
C VAL A 706 -20.92 12.39 13.78
N ASN A 707 -20.77 13.66 14.14
CA ASN A 707 -20.48 14.77 13.22
C ASN A 707 -19.19 14.59 12.42
N THR A 708 -18.25 13.79 12.91
CA THR A 708 -16.94 13.55 12.27
C THR A 708 -16.80 12.13 11.70
N SER A 709 -17.91 11.39 11.59
CA SER A 709 -17.96 10.02 11.11
C SER A 709 -18.93 9.86 9.93
N PRO A 710 -18.76 8.84 9.08
CA PRO A 710 -19.68 8.59 7.97
C PRO A 710 -21.13 8.29 8.40
N ILE A 711 -21.37 7.91 9.66
CA ILE A 711 -22.73 7.63 10.15
C ILE A 711 -23.59 8.90 10.30
N SER A 712 -22.97 10.08 10.27
CA SER A 712 -23.64 11.39 10.44
C SER A 712 -24.82 11.58 9.51
N GLU A 713 -24.61 11.35 8.21
CA GLU A 713 -25.63 11.53 7.17
C GLU A 713 -26.86 10.64 7.43
N ARG A 714 -26.62 9.36 7.74
CA ARG A 714 -27.69 8.40 8.04
C ARG A 714 -28.48 8.77 9.30
N ILE A 715 -27.80 9.25 10.35
CA ILE A 715 -28.48 9.70 11.57
C ILE A 715 -29.29 10.96 11.29
N ALA A 716 -28.72 11.91 10.55
CA ALA A 716 -29.36 13.18 10.27
C ALA A 716 -30.59 13.02 9.34
N GLU A 717 -30.52 12.14 8.33
CA GLU A 717 -31.69 11.77 7.52
C GLU A 717 -32.79 11.14 8.39
N TRP A 718 -32.41 10.24 9.30
CA TRP A 718 -33.36 9.61 10.23
C TRP A 718 -34.02 10.65 11.15
N VAL A 719 -33.25 11.60 11.69
CA VAL A 719 -33.77 12.71 12.52
C VAL A 719 -34.79 13.52 11.72
N LEU A 720 -34.40 14.00 10.53
CA LEU A 720 -35.26 14.82 9.67
C LEU A 720 -36.57 14.09 9.33
N ARG A 721 -36.48 12.85 8.87
CA ARG A 721 -37.65 12.03 8.54
C ARG A 721 -38.56 11.80 9.74
N THR A 722 -37.99 11.49 10.90
CA THR A 722 -38.77 11.20 12.12
C THR A 722 -39.44 12.46 12.66
N ALA A 723 -38.73 13.59 12.67
CA ALA A 723 -39.27 14.89 13.05
C ALA A 723 -40.42 15.31 12.13
N CYS A 724 -40.24 15.23 10.80
CA CYS A 724 -41.28 15.57 9.84
C CYS A 724 -42.51 14.65 9.94
N THR A 725 -42.30 13.35 10.17
CA THR A 725 -43.39 12.39 10.37
C THR A 725 -44.23 12.74 11.60
N GLN A 726 -43.58 13.10 12.70
CA GLN A 726 -44.26 13.49 13.93
C GLN A 726 -44.98 14.84 13.77
N GLY A 727 -44.34 15.83 13.12
CA GLY A 727 -44.96 17.11 12.79
C GLY A 727 -46.23 16.94 11.95
N ALA A 728 -46.18 16.10 10.91
CA ALA A 728 -47.34 15.82 10.08
C ALA A 728 -48.47 15.10 10.85
N ALA A 729 -48.11 14.31 11.87
CA ALA A 729 -49.09 13.69 12.75
C ALA A 729 -49.80 14.73 13.64
N TRP A 730 -49.07 15.70 14.19
CA TRP A 730 -49.64 16.81 14.95
C TRP A 730 -50.50 17.73 14.07
N GLU A 731 -50.07 18.02 12.84
CA GLU A 731 -50.83 18.82 11.88
C GLU A 731 -52.18 18.15 11.53
N ARG A 732 -52.17 16.84 11.25
CA ARG A 732 -53.38 16.05 11.02
C ARG A 732 -54.31 15.96 12.23
N ALA A 733 -53.76 16.06 13.44
CA ALA A 733 -54.53 16.15 14.67
C ALA A 733 -55.12 17.55 14.93
N GLY A 734 -54.85 18.53 14.06
CA GLY A 734 -55.36 19.90 14.16
C GLY A 734 -54.41 20.87 14.87
N HIS A 735 -53.18 20.46 15.16
CA HIS A 735 -52.17 21.30 15.80
C HIS A 735 -51.12 21.74 14.76
N GLN A 736 -51.18 22.99 14.33
CA GLN A 736 -50.13 23.57 13.49
C GLN A 736 -48.98 24.06 14.37
N LEU A 737 -47.89 23.29 14.40
CA LEU A 737 -46.68 23.57 15.17
C LEU A 737 -45.46 23.56 14.27
N ARG A 738 -44.55 24.49 14.54
CA ARG A 738 -43.22 24.50 13.93
C ARG A 738 -42.36 23.38 14.53
N ILE A 739 -41.64 22.64 13.70
CA ILE A 739 -40.70 21.60 14.12
C ILE A 739 -39.29 22.05 13.75
N GLY A 740 -38.50 22.39 14.78
CA GLY A 740 -37.08 22.72 14.63
C GLY A 740 -36.23 21.46 14.53
N VAL A 741 -35.34 21.41 13.53
CA VAL A 741 -34.37 20.31 13.33
C VAL A 741 -32.98 20.90 13.11
N ASN A 742 -32.03 20.47 13.93
CA ASN A 742 -30.62 20.84 13.78
C ASN A 742 -30.02 20.21 12.51
N LEU A 743 -29.40 21.03 11.67
CA LEU A 743 -28.71 20.60 10.47
C LEU A 743 -27.28 20.17 10.79
N SER A 744 -26.86 19.00 10.30
CA SER A 744 -25.47 18.56 10.41
C SER A 744 -24.63 19.14 9.25
N PRO A 745 -23.37 19.59 9.49
CA PRO A 745 -22.46 20.03 8.42
C PRO A 745 -22.30 18.99 7.30
N SER A 746 -22.28 17.70 7.65
CA SER A 746 -22.12 16.60 6.70
C SER A 746 -23.26 16.49 5.68
N GLN A 747 -24.47 16.95 6.02
CA GLN A 747 -25.60 16.92 5.08
C GLN A 747 -25.51 18.02 4.02
N LEU A 748 -24.73 19.08 4.28
CA LEU A 748 -24.50 20.12 3.28
C LEU A 748 -23.41 19.70 2.29
N GLU A 749 -22.39 18.98 2.78
CA GLU A 749 -21.28 18.48 1.96
C GLU A 749 -21.70 17.40 0.94
N SER A 750 -22.78 16.66 1.17
CA SER A 750 -23.31 15.66 0.22
C SER A 750 -23.86 16.27 -1.06
N GLY A 751 -24.17 17.58 -1.06
CA GLY A 751 -24.63 18.33 -2.23
C GLY A 751 -26.08 18.07 -2.66
N ASP A 752 -26.86 17.28 -1.91
CA ASP A 752 -28.23 16.87 -2.24
C ASP A 752 -29.27 17.21 -1.16
N LEU A 753 -28.92 18.04 -0.17
CA LEU A 753 -29.78 18.38 0.96
C LEU A 753 -31.17 18.88 0.56
N ALA A 754 -31.26 19.84 -0.37
CA ALA A 754 -32.54 20.39 -0.81
C ALA A 754 -33.46 19.31 -1.41
N VAL A 755 -32.88 18.37 -2.16
CA VAL A 755 -33.59 17.21 -2.73
C VAL A 755 -34.05 16.28 -1.62
N SER A 756 -33.19 15.98 -0.64
CA SER A 756 -33.53 15.14 0.51
C SER A 756 -34.68 15.73 1.34
N VAL A 757 -34.63 17.03 1.63
CA VAL A 757 -35.70 17.76 2.33
C VAL A 757 -37.01 17.70 1.54
N ALA A 758 -36.97 17.96 0.22
CA ALA A 758 -38.15 17.87 -0.64
C ALA A 758 -38.78 16.47 -0.62
N GLN A 759 -37.96 15.41 -0.67
CA GLN A 759 -38.43 14.02 -0.60
C GLN A 759 -39.06 13.68 0.76
N VAL A 760 -38.47 14.16 1.86
CA VAL A 760 -39.02 13.94 3.21
C VAL A 760 -40.37 14.66 3.36
N LEU A 761 -40.47 15.92 2.94
CA LEU A 761 -41.73 16.67 2.97
C LEU A 761 -42.81 15.98 2.13
N ALA A 762 -42.47 15.57 0.91
CA ALA A 762 -43.40 14.87 0.01
C ALA A 762 -43.87 13.52 0.58
N SER A 763 -42.98 12.76 1.23
CA SER A 763 -43.31 11.44 1.78
C SER A 763 -44.06 11.49 3.11
N THR A 764 -43.82 12.51 3.93
CA THR A 764 -44.47 12.67 5.24
C THR A 764 -45.77 13.47 5.17
N GLY A 765 -45.90 14.35 4.18
CA GLY A 765 -47.04 15.24 4.01
C GLY A 765 -47.06 16.43 4.98
N LEU A 766 -45.93 16.72 5.65
CA LEU A 766 -45.79 17.92 6.49
C LEU A 766 -45.84 19.18 5.62
N SER A 767 -46.60 20.19 6.04
CA SER A 767 -46.55 21.51 5.41
C SER A 767 -45.13 22.11 5.50
N PRO A 768 -44.50 22.53 4.38
CA PRO A 768 -43.11 23.02 4.39
C PRO A 768 -42.86 24.17 5.38
N THR A 769 -43.84 25.05 5.56
CA THR A 769 -43.79 26.18 6.50
C THR A 769 -43.76 25.77 7.98
N SER A 770 -44.05 24.50 8.27
CA SER A 770 -43.98 23.92 9.61
C SER A 770 -42.61 23.29 9.90
N LEU A 771 -41.71 23.17 8.92
CA LEU A 771 -40.34 22.73 9.13
C LEU A 771 -39.41 23.93 9.27
N GLU A 772 -38.56 23.89 10.29
CA GLU A 772 -37.49 24.85 10.53
C GLU A 772 -36.17 24.10 10.63
N LEU A 773 -35.19 24.46 9.80
CA LEU A 773 -33.83 23.92 9.88
C LEU A 773 -32.93 24.92 10.59
N GLU A 774 -32.24 24.43 11.62
CA GLU A 774 -31.35 25.21 12.47
C GLU A 774 -29.91 25.01 11.99
N VAL A 775 -29.23 26.10 11.65
CA VAL A 775 -27.89 26.08 11.05
C VAL A 775 -26.89 26.77 11.96
N THR A 776 -25.74 26.13 12.21
CA THR A 776 -24.65 26.70 13.00
C THR A 776 -23.66 27.45 12.11
N GLU A 777 -22.77 28.25 12.72
CA GLU A 777 -21.74 29.02 12.01
C GLU A 777 -20.81 28.15 11.16
N ASP A 778 -20.39 26.99 11.69
CA ASP A 778 -19.44 26.07 11.03
C ASP A 778 -19.92 25.62 9.65
N ILE A 779 -21.23 25.49 9.47
CA ILE A 779 -21.87 25.11 8.20
C ILE A 779 -21.64 26.19 7.13
N LEU A 780 -21.56 27.46 7.52
CA LEU A 780 -21.41 28.58 6.58
C LEU A 780 -19.96 28.83 6.13
N LEU A 781 -18.97 28.25 6.83
CA LEU A 781 -17.55 28.56 6.64
C LEU A 781 -16.85 27.69 5.58
N HIS A 782 -17.36 26.48 5.28
CA HIS A 782 -16.66 25.50 4.43
C HIS A 782 -16.84 25.74 2.92
N ASP A 783 -18.08 25.90 2.44
CA ASP A 783 -18.41 26.22 1.04
C ASP A 783 -19.53 27.26 0.98
N GLU A 784 -19.15 28.52 1.05
CA GLU A 784 -20.08 29.64 1.16
C GLU A 784 -21.03 29.75 -0.05
N GLN A 785 -20.57 29.42 -1.26
CA GLN A 785 -21.39 29.54 -2.47
C GLN A 785 -22.30 28.32 -2.66
N GLY A 786 -21.81 27.12 -2.36
CA GLY A 786 -22.64 25.91 -2.32
C GLY A 786 -23.75 26.04 -1.28
N ALA A 787 -23.39 26.44 -0.05
CA ALA A 787 -24.34 26.66 1.04
C ALA A 787 -25.46 27.64 0.66
N LEU A 788 -25.09 28.77 0.04
CA LEU A 788 -26.06 29.80 -0.36
C LEU A 788 -27.07 29.25 -1.38
N ASN A 789 -26.59 28.51 -2.39
CA ASN A 789 -27.47 27.94 -3.41
C ASN A 789 -28.44 26.93 -2.79
N THR A 790 -27.94 26.02 -1.95
CA THR A 790 -28.78 25.03 -1.26
C THR A 790 -29.82 25.68 -0.36
N PHE A 791 -29.46 26.74 0.36
CA PHE A 791 -30.39 27.44 1.25
C PHE A 791 -31.49 28.18 0.48
N LEU A 792 -31.16 28.76 -0.68
CA LEU A 792 -32.16 29.35 -1.57
C LEU A 792 -33.14 28.27 -2.08
N GLU A 793 -32.64 27.10 -2.50
CA GLU A 793 -33.48 25.97 -2.93
C GLU A 793 -34.39 25.47 -1.80
N ILE A 794 -33.89 25.40 -0.56
CA ILE A 794 -34.69 25.01 0.61
C ILE A 794 -35.78 26.05 0.91
N GLN A 795 -35.46 27.35 0.82
CA GLN A 795 -36.47 28.39 0.99
C GLN A 795 -37.54 28.38 -0.12
N GLU A 796 -37.18 28.03 -1.36
CA GLU A 796 -38.15 27.86 -2.45
C GLU A 796 -39.17 26.74 -2.16
N LEU A 797 -38.81 25.74 -1.35
CA LEU A 797 -39.74 24.73 -0.84
C LEU A 797 -40.72 25.29 0.20
N GLY A 798 -40.42 26.45 0.79
CA GLY A 798 -41.18 27.07 1.87
C GLY A 798 -40.73 26.69 3.28
N VAL A 799 -39.56 26.07 3.42
CA VAL A 799 -38.94 25.69 4.70
C VAL A 799 -38.23 26.90 5.30
N ARG A 800 -38.31 27.05 6.63
CA ARG A 800 -37.62 28.13 7.36
C ARG A 800 -36.18 27.77 7.69
N LEU A 801 -35.30 28.75 7.57
CA LEU A 801 -33.89 28.62 7.96
C LEU A 801 -33.60 29.56 9.13
N VAL A 802 -33.12 28.99 10.24
CA VAL A 802 -32.83 29.74 11.46
C VAL A 802 -31.37 29.55 11.85
N PHE A 803 -30.70 30.63 12.19
CA PHE A 803 -29.31 30.58 12.64
C PHE A 803 -29.24 30.25 14.13
N ASP A 804 -28.52 29.19 14.47
CA ASP A 804 -28.36 28.70 15.85
C ASP A 804 -27.07 29.21 16.51
N ASP A 805 -27.01 29.15 17.84
CA ASP A 805 -25.85 29.52 18.68
C ASP A 805 -25.30 30.96 18.45
N PHE A 806 -26.17 31.93 18.09
CA PHE A 806 -25.72 33.28 17.72
C PHE A 806 -25.02 34.01 18.88
N GLY A 807 -23.79 34.45 18.63
CA GLY A 807 -22.97 35.26 19.56
C GLY A 807 -21.80 34.52 20.21
N THR A 808 -21.71 33.20 20.08
CA THR A 808 -20.65 32.38 20.69
C THR A 808 -19.39 32.26 19.82
N GLY A 809 -19.49 32.55 18.52
CA GLY A 809 -18.40 32.47 17.53
C GLY A 809 -18.05 33.81 16.87
N PHE A 810 -17.30 33.76 15.76
CA PHE A 810 -16.84 34.94 15.01
C PHE A 810 -17.85 35.37 13.92
N ALA A 811 -19.12 35.00 14.06
CA ALA A 811 -20.17 35.25 13.08
C ALA A 811 -20.13 36.70 12.57
N SER A 812 -19.60 36.88 11.36
CA SER A 812 -19.54 38.17 10.74
C SER A 812 -20.95 38.61 10.40
N LEU A 813 -21.33 39.84 10.74
CA LEU A 813 -22.57 40.49 10.28
C LEU A 813 -22.74 40.39 8.75
N SER A 814 -21.64 40.18 8.01
CA SER A 814 -21.66 39.87 6.59
C SER A 814 -22.45 38.60 6.23
N TYR A 815 -22.43 37.56 7.07
CA TYR A 815 -23.15 36.31 6.82
C TYR A 815 -24.66 36.46 7.00
N LEU A 816 -25.09 37.15 8.06
CA LEU A 816 -26.51 37.45 8.29
C LEU A 816 -27.13 38.25 7.14
N LYS A 817 -26.34 39.09 6.47
CA LYS A 817 -26.78 39.84 5.29
C LYS A 817 -26.80 38.99 4.02
N LYS A 818 -25.91 38.00 3.92
CA LYS A 818 -25.69 37.23 2.69
C LYS A 818 -26.64 36.04 2.56
N PHE A 819 -26.90 35.33 3.66
CA PHE A 819 -27.71 34.13 3.65
C PHE A 819 -29.20 34.45 3.85
N PRO A 820 -30.09 33.68 3.19
CA PRO A 820 -31.53 33.88 3.30
C PRO A 820 -32.04 33.22 4.60
N LEU A 821 -31.91 33.93 5.72
CA LEU A 821 -32.34 33.46 7.04
C LEU A 821 -33.71 34.05 7.41
N ASP A 822 -34.50 33.29 8.18
CA ASP A 822 -35.83 33.66 8.70
C ASP A 822 -35.80 34.03 10.19
N GLY A 823 -34.76 33.62 10.92
CA GLY A 823 -34.66 33.84 12.36
C GLY A 823 -33.28 33.62 12.95
N LEU A 824 -33.13 34.05 14.21
CA LEU A 824 -31.92 33.92 15.03
C LEU A 824 -32.29 33.27 16.38
N LYS A 825 -31.50 32.27 16.80
CA LYS A 825 -31.55 31.70 18.15
C LYS A 825 -30.43 32.33 18.99
N ILE A 826 -30.79 32.92 20.12
CA ILE A 826 -29.83 33.48 21.06
C ILE A 826 -29.35 32.33 21.95
N ASP A 827 -28.04 32.05 21.92
CA ASP A 827 -27.46 30.97 22.70
C ASP A 827 -27.75 31.10 24.20
N ARG A 828 -27.97 29.94 24.83
CA ARG A 828 -28.29 29.82 26.25
C ARG A 828 -27.25 30.46 27.16
N SER A 829 -25.97 30.52 26.77
CA SER A 829 -24.91 31.06 27.64
C SER A 829 -25.16 32.53 27.99
N PHE A 830 -25.67 33.32 27.05
CA PHE A 830 -26.03 34.72 27.28
C PHE A 830 -27.35 34.86 28.05
N VAL A 831 -28.31 33.97 27.79
CA VAL A 831 -29.63 34.02 28.44
C VAL A 831 -29.55 33.63 29.92
N LEU A 832 -28.70 32.65 30.27
CA LEU A 832 -28.45 32.26 31.66
C LEU A 832 -27.84 33.40 32.48
N GLY A 833 -26.95 34.20 31.88
CA GLY A 833 -26.31 35.34 32.53
C GLY A 833 -27.13 36.64 32.49
N LEU A 834 -28.28 36.65 31.81
CA LEU A 834 -29.00 37.87 31.39
C LEU A 834 -29.34 38.85 32.52
N LEU A 835 -29.70 38.34 33.70
CA LEU A 835 -30.09 39.18 34.85
C LEU A 835 -28.91 39.59 35.73
N THR A 836 -27.77 38.92 35.60
CA THR A 836 -26.62 39.05 36.52
C THR A 836 -25.38 39.65 35.87
N ASN A 837 -25.25 39.52 34.55
CA ASN A 837 -24.09 39.98 33.79
C ASN A 837 -24.51 41.07 32.79
N PRO A 838 -24.03 42.32 32.93
CA PRO A 838 -24.38 43.40 32.02
C PRO A 838 -23.86 43.18 30.59
N ASP A 839 -22.77 42.43 30.40
CA ASP A 839 -22.23 42.13 29.07
C ASP A 839 -23.15 41.17 28.31
N ASP A 840 -23.65 40.13 28.98
CA ASP A 840 -24.63 39.20 28.39
C ASP A 840 -25.93 39.93 28.05
N ALA A 841 -26.42 40.82 28.93
CA ALA A 841 -27.59 41.64 28.65
C ALA A 841 -27.40 42.58 27.45
N ALA A 842 -26.20 43.14 27.26
CA ALA A 842 -25.88 43.96 26.11
C ALA A 842 -25.86 43.14 24.81
N ILE A 843 -25.34 41.91 24.84
CA ILE A 843 -25.32 40.99 23.70
C ILE A 843 -26.76 40.62 23.32
N VAL A 844 -27.57 40.17 24.28
CA VAL A 844 -28.98 39.79 24.05
C VAL A 844 -29.78 40.98 23.49
N SER A 845 -29.66 42.16 24.09
CA SER A 845 -30.35 43.36 23.60
C SER A 845 -29.91 43.77 22.20
N SER A 846 -28.62 43.63 21.88
CA SER A 846 -28.09 43.95 20.55
C SER A 846 -28.59 42.97 19.50
N THR A 847 -28.64 41.67 19.82
CA THR A 847 -29.18 40.64 18.93
C THR A 847 -30.66 40.86 18.63
N ILE A 848 -31.47 41.19 19.65
CA ILE A 848 -32.89 41.55 19.46
C ILE A 848 -33.05 42.83 18.61
N GLY A 849 -32.17 43.81 18.81
CA GLY A 849 -32.17 45.03 17.99
C GLY A 849 -31.82 44.75 16.52
N LEU A 850 -30.82 43.90 16.29
CA LEU A 850 -30.37 43.50 14.96
C LEU A 850 -31.45 42.69 14.22
N SER A 851 -32.07 41.73 14.89
CA SER A 851 -33.11 40.89 14.28
C SER A 851 -34.27 41.75 13.75
N LYS A 852 -34.73 42.73 14.54
CA LYS A 852 -35.78 43.69 14.14
C LYS A 852 -35.39 44.52 12.92
N GLN A 853 -34.13 44.94 12.82
CA GLN A 853 -33.66 45.74 11.68
C GLN A 853 -33.53 44.92 10.39
N LEU A 854 -33.22 43.63 10.51
CA LEU A 854 -33.10 42.70 9.39
C LEU A 854 -34.42 41.99 9.04
N GLY A 855 -35.48 42.17 9.84
CA GLY A 855 -36.75 41.50 9.66
C GLY A 855 -36.73 40.02 10.03
N LEU A 856 -35.80 39.61 10.91
CA LEU A 856 -35.63 38.24 11.38
C LEU A 856 -36.42 38.00 12.66
N SER A 857 -36.99 36.81 12.79
CA SER A 857 -37.54 36.33 14.07
C SER A 857 -36.42 36.07 15.09
N VAL A 858 -36.73 36.15 16.38
CA VAL A 858 -35.75 35.90 17.44
C VAL A 858 -36.33 35.01 18.53
N ILE A 859 -35.61 33.93 18.84
CA ILE A 859 -35.93 33.02 19.93
C ILE A 859 -34.78 32.99 20.93
N ALA A 860 -35.11 33.16 22.22
CA ALA A 860 -34.14 33.06 23.30
C ALA A 860 -34.11 31.64 23.88
N GLU A 861 -32.94 31.02 23.90
CA GLU A 861 -32.75 29.69 24.45
C GLU A 861 -32.36 29.70 25.93
N GLY A 862 -32.58 28.59 26.64
CA GLY A 862 -32.11 28.46 28.02
C GLY A 862 -32.88 29.30 29.04
N VAL A 863 -34.14 29.63 28.79
CA VAL A 863 -34.99 30.33 29.77
C VAL A 863 -35.33 29.38 30.94
N GLU A 864 -34.75 29.61 32.11
CA GLU A 864 -34.92 28.74 33.29
C GLU A 864 -35.93 29.26 34.33
N ASP A 865 -36.25 30.55 34.31
CA ASP A 865 -37.14 31.17 35.28
C ASP A 865 -38.05 32.28 34.70
N ARG A 866 -39.08 32.64 35.48
CA ARG A 866 -40.09 33.64 35.10
C ARG A 866 -39.50 35.05 34.96
N ALA A 867 -38.54 35.44 35.79
CA ALA A 867 -37.96 36.77 35.77
C ALA A 867 -37.15 37.00 34.49
N THR A 868 -36.41 35.97 34.04
CA THR A 868 -35.69 35.95 32.77
C THR A 868 -36.67 36.08 31.59
N ALA A 869 -37.77 35.31 31.59
CA ALA A 869 -38.81 35.43 30.57
C ALA A 869 -39.45 36.84 30.52
N ASP A 870 -39.83 37.40 31.66
CA ASP A 870 -40.43 38.74 31.73
C ASP A 870 -39.44 39.83 31.28
N PHE A 871 -38.14 39.64 31.50
CA PHE A 871 -37.11 40.55 31.04
C PHE A 871 -36.91 40.48 29.52
N LEU A 872 -36.91 39.27 28.94
CA LEU A 872 -36.89 39.07 27.50
C LEU A 872 -38.10 39.73 26.80
N VAL A 873 -39.30 39.60 27.37
CA VAL A 873 -40.51 40.30 26.87
C VAL A 873 -40.34 41.82 26.89
N ARG A 874 -39.77 42.38 27.96
CA ARG A 874 -39.51 43.84 28.06
C ARG A 874 -38.49 44.33 27.03
N MET A 875 -37.49 43.52 26.68
CA MET A 875 -36.55 43.81 25.58
C MET A 875 -37.19 43.62 24.19
N GLY A 876 -38.40 43.04 24.15
CA GLY A 876 -39.16 42.78 22.94
C GLY A 876 -38.63 41.58 22.16
N CYS A 877 -38.19 40.55 22.87
CA CYS A 877 -38.02 39.19 22.34
C CYS A 877 -39.40 38.52 22.22
N GLU A 878 -39.67 37.89 21.08
CA GLU A 878 -41.00 37.37 20.74
C GLU A 878 -41.18 35.91 21.16
N GLU A 879 -40.12 35.11 20.99
CA GLU A 879 -40.16 33.66 21.21
C GLU A 879 -39.12 33.23 22.26
N GLY A 880 -39.40 32.15 22.98
CA GLY A 880 -38.44 31.58 23.92
C GLY A 880 -38.63 30.09 24.18
N GLN A 881 -37.51 29.47 24.56
CA GLN A 881 -37.40 28.06 24.85
C GLN A 881 -36.51 27.86 26.08
N GLY A 882 -36.86 26.88 26.92
CA GLY A 882 -36.06 26.57 28.10
C GLY A 882 -36.81 25.76 29.15
N TYR A 883 -36.10 25.39 30.22
CA TYR A 883 -36.63 24.52 31.27
C TYR A 883 -37.75 25.14 32.09
N PHE A 884 -37.88 26.48 32.08
CA PHE A 884 -39.02 27.18 32.64
C PHE A 884 -40.34 26.71 32.00
N PHE A 885 -40.34 26.54 30.69
CA PHE A 885 -41.51 26.14 29.92
C PHE A 885 -41.68 24.62 29.85
N GLY A 886 -40.57 23.90 29.70
CA GLY A 886 -40.54 22.45 29.67
C GLY A 886 -39.19 21.90 29.30
N LYS A 887 -38.80 20.79 29.93
CA LYS A 887 -37.66 19.99 29.48
C LYS A 887 -38.02 19.24 28.19
N PRO A 888 -37.02 18.86 27.37
CA PRO A 888 -37.23 17.94 26.26
C PRO A 888 -37.89 16.65 26.77
N ILE A 889 -38.97 16.20 26.13
CA ILE A 889 -39.72 14.99 26.51
C ILE A 889 -40.12 14.17 25.26
N PRO A 890 -40.38 12.86 25.38
CA PRO A 890 -40.86 12.04 24.26
C PRO A 890 -42.16 12.57 23.64
N ALA A 891 -42.39 12.31 22.36
CA ALA A 891 -43.58 12.79 21.61
C ALA A 891 -44.91 12.53 22.34
N ARG A 892 -45.09 11.33 22.90
CA ARG A 892 -46.30 10.96 23.64
C ARG A 892 -46.53 11.84 24.88
N ASP A 893 -45.47 12.15 25.61
CA ASP A 893 -45.56 12.98 26.81
C ASP A 893 -45.77 14.45 26.42
N PHE A 894 -45.19 14.87 25.29
CA PHE A 894 -45.42 16.19 24.69
C PHE A 894 -46.89 16.39 24.31
N GLU A 895 -47.47 15.42 23.60
CA GLU A 895 -48.89 15.41 23.23
C GLU A 895 -49.81 15.52 24.44
N ALA A 896 -49.56 14.69 25.46
CA ALA A 896 -50.36 14.68 26.68
C ALA A 896 -50.29 16.01 27.44
N LYS A 897 -49.11 16.64 27.49
CA LYS A 897 -48.86 17.84 28.30
C LYS A 897 -49.26 19.14 27.60
N PHE A 898 -49.05 19.23 26.30
CA PHE A 898 -49.15 20.51 25.57
C PHE A 898 -50.24 20.53 24.49
N LEU A 899 -50.72 19.37 24.01
CA LEU A 899 -51.67 19.29 22.89
C LEU A 899 -53.07 18.81 23.30
N THR A 900 -53.28 18.41 24.56
CA THR A 900 -54.63 18.14 25.07
C THR A 900 -55.34 19.43 25.45
N ALA A 901 -56.53 19.67 24.87
CA ALA A 901 -57.37 20.81 25.24
C ALA A 901 -57.76 20.73 26.73
N PRO A 902 -57.87 21.87 27.45
CA PRO A 902 -58.40 21.85 28.82
C PRO A 902 -59.84 21.35 28.78
N VAL A 903 -60.12 20.28 29.53
CA VAL A 903 -61.48 19.91 29.91
C VAL A 903 -62.09 21.16 30.57
N ALA A 904 -63.18 21.66 30.01
CA ALA A 904 -63.94 22.76 30.55
C ALA A 904 -64.16 22.54 32.05
N ALA A 905 -63.66 23.46 32.88
CA ALA A 905 -64.07 23.57 34.26
C ALA A 905 -65.57 23.89 34.25
N GLU A 906 -66.40 22.90 34.57
CA GLU A 906 -67.79 23.13 34.94
C GLU A 906 -67.81 24.06 36.16
N VAL A 907 -68.40 25.23 35.96
CA VAL A 907 -68.84 26.12 37.02
C VAL A 907 -70.02 25.46 37.73
N ALA A 908 -69.84 25.16 39.03
CA ALA A 908 -70.90 25.10 40.02
C ALA A 908 -70.40 25.77 41.31
#